data_AF-A0A843EY90-F1
#
_entry.id   AF-A0A843EY90-F1
#
_cell.length_a   1.000
_cell.length_b   1.000
_cell.length_c   1.000
_cell.angle_alpha   90.00
_cell.angle_beta   90.00
_cell.angle_gamma   90.00
#
_symmetry.space_group_name_H-M   'P 1'
#
loop_
_entity.id
_entity.type
_entity.pdbx_description
1 polymer ?
#
loop_
_entity_poly.entity_id
_entity_poly.type
_entity_poly.pdbx_seq_one_letter_code
_entity_poly.pdbx_strand_id
1 'polypeptide(L)'
;MYDSGSHIYVSEDSSGLRVYNSMFSNGNSLNNNHRSSGLYILGSNYLIFNSTFLNNHALYGGAIYCGARGTIQSSGFYNNSALNGSAIYIVKPDVILKDSFFASPKYDENNNLIEGYVYSSQKVNLINNTLSFTDLNRVVSSGNSNLSLQYNYKYFEDYDSAFVGGVVVGKVLSIEGNDYLIDCSNGARAFYISANNVVVNNLTFVEGIAKTSPSSSYANGGAISVSGNDVTISYCSFDSCSADHAGAVEICGSNGHVLYCNFTNNHATSWDGALCFFNADSGGGVVEYCNFINNTARRWAAGIRVDMSISISNCNFTGNYVIKSTYPCLGAAIYIASRASTSYVTSCYFSNNTSENGAAIYNVGADVVCNDSIFVDNRVSINGGAIYSKGGNFILNACIFMNNSAVNGSAIYSLSSLVINGSSFACPKFNENNNILPGYIYSTNNVEFNNVALSFTDLSYLINNTDSPIDLEFDYLYFNDYDQEFINGVPITKETVINGNDKVINGNYSARIFNITSNTVLINLNLINGNASLGGAIYSIADLTLTNVTFANNTAVNGSAVYVIKTINNWDNITFKDNDASNATVYFDGDSTLYSNNLSFINNQVSKLNIVGTDHIYSPIIYVNNSRIGFGIITDEATSLTRAVDNILPNGKIFILDDYDVESIIKFTNLNNITVVGNKTKLKDKYLFILPIIQKYIKKKQIVF
;
A
#
# COMPACT_ATOMS: atom_id res chain seq x y z
N MET A 1 35.50 48.29 -40.07
CA MET A 1 35.57 47.78 -38.69
C MET A 1 34.93 48.84 -37.81
N TYR A 2 33.73 48.59 -37.29
CA TYR A 2 33.27 49.33 -36.12
C TYR A 2 33.78 48.56 -34.92
N ASP A 3 34.59 49.20 -34.09
CA ASP A 3 34.92 48.64 -32.79
C ASP A 3 33.62 48.47 -32.01
N SER A 4 33.42 47.29 -31.44
CA SER A 4 32.13 46.88 -30.87
C SER A 4 32.22 46.45 -29.41
N GLY A 5 33.44 46.36 -28.86
CA GLY A 5 33.74 45.94 -27.48
C GLY A 5 33.04 44.66 -27.02
N SER A 6 32.57 43.85 -27.96
CA SER A 6 31.86 42.59 -27.75
C SER A 6 32.80 41.45 -28.10
N HIS A 7 32.79 40.35 -27.35
CA HIS A 7 33.60 39.17 -27.68
C HIS A 7 33.31 38.65 -29.10
N ILE A 8 32.06 38.68 -29.54
CA ILE A 8 31.66 38.44 -30.94
C ILE A 8 30.62 39.47 -31.38
N TYR A 9 30.85 40.04 -32.55
CA TYR A 9 29.91 40.90 -33.27
C TYR A 9 29.44 40.24 -34.55
N VAL A 10 28.12 40.22 -34.77
CA VAL A 10 27.48 39.59 -35.94
C VAL A 10 26.71 40.65 -36.72
N SER A 11 27.22 41.02 -37.90
CA SER A 11 26.66 42.04 -38.78
C SER A 11 25.33 41.63 -39.43
N GLU A 12 24.60 42.61 -39.97
CA GLU A 12 23.29 42.39 -40.60
C GLU A 12 23.36 41.42 -41.81
N ASP A 13 24.42 41.50 -42.63
CA ASP A 13 24.63 40.67 -43.83
C ASP A 13 25.10 39.22 -43.57
N SER A 14 25.14 38.78 -42.32
CA SER A 14 25.65 37.45 -41.94
C SER A 14 24.66 36.32 -42.27
N SER A 15 25.15 35.08 -42.36
CA SER A 15 24.36 33.88 -42.73
C SER A 15 24.40 32.78 -41.66
N GLY A 16 23.83 33.06 -40.50
CA GLY A 16 23.65 32.15 -39.37
C GLY A 16 24.76 32.25 -38.31
N LEU A 17 24.38 32.36 -37.02
CA LEU A 17 25.30 32.18 -35.89
C LEU A 17 24.93 30.89 -35.14
N ARG A 18 25.91 30.06 -34.82
CA ARG A 18 25.75 28.94 -33.88
C ARG A 18 26.87 28.96 -32.84
N VAL A 19 26.48 28.96 -31.57
CA VAL A 19 27.38 28.96 -30.41
C VAL A 19 27.01 27.77 -29.53
N TYR A 20 28.00 26.93 -29.23
CA TYR A 20 27.84 25.72 -28.42
C TYR A 20 28.95 25.67 -27.37
N ASN A 21 28.62 25.25 -26.14
CA ASN A 21 29.60 24.89 -25.10
C ASN A 21 30.67 25.98 -24.86
N SER A 22 30.29 27.25 -25.00
CA SER A 22 31.22 28.40 -25.04
C SER A 22 31.11 29.23 -23.77
N MET A 23 32.21 29.89 -23.37
CA MET A 23 32.24 30.81 -22.23
C MET A 23 32.61 32.22 -22.70
N PHE A 24 31.79 33.21 -22.33
CA PHE A 24 32.00 34.64 -22.55
C PHE A 24 32.11 35.30 -21.18
N SER A 25 33.27 35.84 -20.84
CA SER A 25 33.50 36.30 -19.46
C SER A 25 34.26 37.61 -19.35
N ASN A 26 33.91 38.39 -18.32
CA ASN A 26 34.59 39.63 -17.94
C ASN A 26 34.63 40.71 -19.06
N GLY A 27 33.69 40.65 -20.01
CA GLY A 27 33.57 41.68 -21.04
C GLY A 27 33.09 42.99 -20.44
N ASN A 28 33.81 44.09 -20.64
CA ASN A 28 33.37 45.41 -20.16
C ASN A 28 33.37 46.42 -21.30
N SER A 29 32.18 46.89 -21.68
CA SER A 29 31.96 47.78 -22.81
C SER A 29 31.20 49.07 -22.45
N LEU A 30 31.02 49.32 -21.14
CA LEU A 30 30.30 50.47 -20.56
C LEU A 30 30.82 51.84 -21.06
N ASN A 31 32.14 52.00 -21.20
CA ASN A 31 32.76 53.28 -21.51
C ASN A 31 32.72 53.67 -23.01
N ASN A 32 32.30 52.75 -23.89
CA ASN A 32 32.50 52.87 -25.33
C ASN A 32 31.17 52.94 -26.14
N ASN A 33 30.04 53.21 -25.49
CA ASN A 33 28.69 53.22 -26.11
C ASN A 33 28.26 51.90 -26.78
N HIS A 34 28.89 50.77 -26.41
CA HIS A 34 28.58 49.47 -27.00
C HIS A 34 27.34 48.82 -26.36
N ARG A 35 26.60 48.05 -27.17
CA ARG A 35 25.27 47.53 -26.82
C ARG A 35 25.25 46.12 -26.22
N SER A 36 26.42 45.53 -26.00
CA SER A 36 26.67 44.26 -25.31
C SER A 36 28.19 44.17 -25.06
N SER A 37 28.66 43.24 -24.23
CA SER A 37 30.08 42.90 -24.14
C SER A 37 30.36 41.39 -24.35
N GLY A 38 29.36 40.51 -24.24
CA GLY A 38 29.46 39.13 -24.69
C GLY A 38 29.20 39.01 -26.20
N LEU A 39 27.95 38.82 -26.59
CA LEU A 39 27.51 38.70 -27.98
C LEU A 39 26.69 39.92 -28.42
N TYR A 40 27.06 40.55 -29.54
CA TYR A 40 26.26 41.60 -30.18
C TYR A 40 25.79 41.12 -31.55
N ILE A 41 24.51 40.79 -31.66
CA ILE A 41 23.91 40.17 -32.85
C ILE A 41 22.97 41.18 -33.51
N LEU A 42 23.22 41.55 -34.77
CA LEU A 42 22.35 42.42 -35.57
C LEU A 42 21.69 41.69 -36.74
N GLY A 43 22.38 40.74 -37.36
CA GLY A 43 21.84 39.88 -38.43
C GLY A 43 21.74 38.41 -38.03
N SER A 44 21.25 37.59 -38.97
CA SER A 44 21.09 36.13 -38.88
C SER A 44 20.04 35.57 -37.93
N ASN A 45 19.49 34.41 -38.30
CA ASN A 45 18.89 33.50 -37.32
C ASN A 45 20.02 32.84 -36.50
N TYR A 46 19.93 32.83 -35.18
CA TYR A 46 20.99 32.30 -34.30
C TYR A 46 20.52 31.17 -33.37
N LEU A 47 21.47 30.31 -32.99
CA LEU A 47 21.31 29.34 -31.90
C LEU A 47 22.48 29.48 -30.94
N ILE A 48 22.18 29.79 -29.68
CA ILE A 48 23.14 29.76 -28.56
C ILE A 48 22.69 28.63 -27.64
N PHE A 49 23.56 27.64 -27.44
CA PHE A 49 23.26 26.43 -26.69
C PHE A 49 24.36 26.13 -25.68
N ASN A 50 23.96 25.73 -24.47
CA ASN A 50 24.86 25.26 -23.40
C ASN A 50 26.09 26.17 -23.18
N SER A 51 25.87 27.49 -23.16
CA SER A 51 26.95 28.49 -23.12
C SER A 51 26.82 29.38 -21.87
N THR A 52 27.96 29.82 -21.35
CA THR A 52 28.08 30.57 -20.09
C THR A 52 28.46 32.02 -20.35
N PHE A 53 27.75 32.93 -19.69
CA PHE A 53 27.99 34.37 -19.73
C PHE A 53 28.20 34.88 -18.31
N LEU A 54 29.46 35.24 -17.97
CA LEU A 54 29.89 35.58 -16.62
C LEU A 54 30.49 37.00 -16.55
N ASN A 55 30.06 37.85 -15.62
CA ASN A 55 30.65 39.19 -15.40
C ASN A 55 30.70 40.08 -16.67
N ASN A 56 29.68 40.02 -17.54
CA ASN A 56 29.64 40.86 -18.74
C ASN A 56 28.85 42.15 -18.48
N HIS A 57 29.50 43.30 -18.68
CA HIS A 57 29.02 44.64 -18.37
C HIS A 57 28.95 45.50 -19.64
N ALA A 58 27.77 46.04 -19.96
CA ALA A 58 27.54 46.83 -21.19
C ALA A 58 26.46 47.91 -21.01
N LEU A 59 26.16 48.73 -22.03
CA LEU A 59 25.08 49.72 -21.92
C LEU A 59 23.69 49.06 -22.01
N TYR A 60 23.55 48.06 -22.88
CA TYR A 60 22.36 47.22 -23.05
C TYR A 60 22.82 45.76 -22.97
N GLY A 61 21.95 44.83 -22.55
CA GLY A 61 22.15 43.39 -22.75
C GLY A 61 23.54 42.90 -22.35
N GLY A 62 23.86 42.95 -21.05
CA GLY A 62 25.23 42.81 -20.54
C GLY A 62 26.00 41.64 -21.16
N ALA A 63 25.34 40.48 -21.23
CA ALA A 63 25.84 39.30 -21.93
C ALA A 63 25.48 39.26 -23.42
N ILE A 64 24.24 39.56 -23.81
CA ILE A 64 23.75 39.40 -25.19
C ILE A 64 22.85 40.55 -25.62
N TYR A 65 23.10 41.09 -26.81
CA TYR A 65 22.15 41.93 -27.54
C TYR A 65 21.58 41.18 -28.75
N CYS A 66 20.25 41.03 -28.75
CA CYS A 66 19.47 40.28 -29.74
C CYS A 66 18.76 41.24 -30.71
N GLY A 67 19.48 41.67 -31.74
CA GLY A 67 18.98 42.47 -32.86
C GLY A 67 18.38 41.66 -34.02
N ALA A 68 18.25 40.34 -33.87
CA ALA A 68 17.67 39.41 -34.85
C ALA A 68 16.83 38.31 -34.16
N ARG A 69 16.17 37.44 -34.93
CA ARG A 69 15.46 36.25 -34.43
C ARG A 69 16.45 35.16 -34.04
N GLY A 70 16.13 34.35 -33.03
CA GLY A 70 16.98 33.21 -32.66
C GLY A 70 16.54 32.48 -31.40
N THR A 71 17.27 31.42 -31.07
CA THR A 71 17.06 30.59 -29.88
C THR A 71 18.26 30.68 -28.94
N ILE A 72 17.98 30.90 -27.66
CA ILE A 72 18.92 30.77 -26.55
C ILE A 72 18.41 29.62 -25.69
N GLN A 73 19.22 28.59 -25.50
CA GLN A 73 18.84 27.37 -24.81
C GLN A 73 19.94 26.90 -23.85
N SER A 74 19.55 26.40 -22.68
CA SER A 74 20.45 25.75 -21.72
C SER A 74 21.67 26.60 -21.32
N SER A 75 21.54 27.93 -21.37
CA SER A 75 22.66 28.85 -21.15
C SER A 75 22.58 29.52 -19.79
N GLY A 76 23.73 29.80 -19.18
CA GLY A 76 23.82 30.40 -17.85
C GLY A 76 24.29 31.85 -17.89
N PHE A 77 23.61 32.72 -17.16
CA PHE A 77 23.87 34.16 -17.10
C PHE A 77 24.17 34.60 -15.66
N TYR A 78 25.45 34.80 -15.38
CA TYR A 78 26.02 35.04 -14.04
C TYR A 78 26.64 36.45 -13.93
N ASN A 79 26.25 37.21 -12.92
CA ASN A 79 26.71 38.57 -12.59
C ASN A 79 26.89 39.53 -13.81
N ASN A 80 26.01 39.44 -14.80
CA ASN A 80 26.01 40.37 -15.94
C ASN A 80 25.25 41.64 -15.58
N SER A 81 25.64 42.80 -16.14
CA SER A 81 24.93 44.05 -15.90
C SER A 81 24.84 44.96 -17.12
N ALA A 82 23.72 45.68 -17.22
CA ALA A 82 23.49 46.71 -18.22
C ALA A 82 22.56 47.80 -17.72
N LEU A 83 22.29 48.86 -18.49
CA LEU A 83 21.24 49.83 -18.14
C LEU A 83 19.86 49.16 -18.22
N ASN A 84 19.58 48.51 -19.34
CA ASN A 84 18.38 47.72 -19.59
C ASN A 84 18.77 46.28 -19.97
N GLY A 85 18.12 45.28 -19.37
CA GLY A 85 18.35 43.87 -19.65
C GLY A 85 19.72 43.42 -19.16
N SER A 86 19.85 43.16 -17.86
CA SER A 86 21.14 42.91 -17.20
C SER A 86 21.94 41.78 -17.85
N ALA A 87 21.26 40.73 -18.33
CA ALA A 87 21.86 39.68 -19.15
C ALA A 87 21.59 39.88 -20.64
N ILE A 88 20.32 40.04 -21.04
CA ILE A 88 19.90 39.99 -22.45
C ILE A 88 19.05 41.23 -22.79
N TYR A 89 19.28 41.82 -23.96
CA TYR A 89 18.46 42.91 -24.49
C TYR A 89 17.93 42.56 -25.89
N ILE A 90 16.60 42.51 -26.03
CA ILE A 90 15.91 42.03 -27.23
C ILE A 90 15.19 43.20 -27.92
N VAL A 91 15.46 43.39 -29.21
CA VAL A 91 14.88 44.48 -30.03
C VAL A 91 14.07 44.00 -31.24
N LYS A 92 14.13 42.71 -31.58
CA LYS A 92 13.31 42.10 -32.62
C LYS A 92 12.34 41.08 -32.00
N PRO A 93 11.15 40.89 -32.59
CA PRO A 93 10.23 39.85 -32.15
C PRO A 93 10.78 38.44 -32.43
N ASP A 94 10.18 37.45 -31.78
CA ASP A 94 10.40 36.02 -32.01
C ASP A 94 11.79 35.49 -31.60
N VAL A 95 12.31 35.99 -30.48
CA VAL A 95 13.38 35.32 -29.73
C VAL A 95 12.77 34.27 -28.80
N ILE A 96 13.30 33.05 -28.85
CA ILE A 96 12.98 31.95 -27.93
C ILE A 96 14.10 31.87 -26.91
N LEU A 97 13.77 31.99 -25.63
CA LEU A 97 14.70 31.83 -24.53
C LEU A 97 14.18 30.75 -23.59
N LYS A 98 14.90 29.64 -23.51
CA LYS A 98 14.42 28.46 -22.77
C LYS A 98 15.49 27.73 -21.99
N ASP A 99 15.06 26.98 -20.99
CA ASP A 99 15.89 26.07 -20.19
C ASP A 99 17.16 26.74 -19.61
N SER A 100 17.17 28.08 -19.46
CA SER A 100 18.35 28.90 -19.18
C SER A 100 18.33 29.47 -17.76
N PHE A 101 19.52 29.65 -17.16
CA PHE A 101 19.69 30.07 -15.77
C PHE A 101 20.14 31.53 -15.65
N PHE A 102 19.60 32.24 -14.65
CA PHE A 102 19.85 33.66 -14.42
C PHE A 102 20.17 33.98 -12.95
N ALA A 103 21.38 34.48 -12.70
CA ALA A 103 21.88 34.99 -11.42
C ALA A 103 22.65 36.31 -11.67
N SER A 104 21.92 37.40 -11.87
CA SER A 104 22.37 38.69 -12.47
C SER A 104 21.32 39.83 -12.32
N PRO A 105 20.60 40.02 -11.20
CA PRO A 105 19.61 41.09 -11.08
C PRO A 105 20.30 42.47 -10.99
N LYS A 106 19.61 43.50 -11.49
CA LYS A 106 19.99 44.90 -11.26
C LYS A 106 18.82 45.65 -10.64
N TYR A 107 19.12 46.45 -9.62
CA TYR A 107 18.14 47.20 -8.83
C TYR A 107 18.32 48.70 -9.02
N ASP A 108 17.25 49.46 -8.82
CA ASP A 108 17.32 50.91 -8.66
C ASP A 108 17.74 51.28 -7.23
N GLU A 109 17.94 52.59 -7.00
CA GLU A 109 18.30 53.14 -5.68
C GLU A 109 17.21 52.96 -4.60
N ASN A 110 16.00 52.56 -4.99
CA ASN A 110 14.87 52.26 -4.11
C ASN A 110 14.65 50.75 -3.94
N ASN A 111 15.61 49.92 -4.40
CA ASN A 111 15.59 48.45 -4.36
C ASN A 111 14.48 47.79 -5.21
N ASN A 112 13.92 48.51 -6.19
CA ASN A 112 13.00 47.94 -7.19
C ASN A 112 13.76 47.20 -8.29
N LEU A 113 13.13 46.20 -8.88
CA LEU A 113 13.65 45.50 -10.05
C LEU A 113 13.62 46.44 -11.27
N ILE A 114 14.77 46.82 -11.81
CA ILE A 114 14.87 47.38 -13.16
C ILE A 114 14.75 46.21 -14.12
N GLU A 115 13.75 46.25 -15.03
CA GLU A 115 13.32 45.15 -15.92
C GLU A 115 14.36 44.03 -16.11
N GLY A 116 14.21 43.03 -15.24
CA GLY A 116 15.28 42.13 -14.85
C GLY A 116 15.62 41.10 -15.91
N TYR A 117 16.91 40.75 -15.98
CA TYR A 117 17.48 39.71 -16.84
C TYR A 117 17.37 39.97 -18.33
N VAL A 118 16.14 40.01 -18.85
CA VAL A 118 15.80 40.09 -20.25
C VAL A 118 14.92 41.33 -20.45
N TYR A 119 15.51 42.40 -20.96
CA TYR A 119 14.72 43.52 -21.45
C TYR A 119 14.24 43.20 -22.86
N SER A 120 12.97 43.48 -23.14
CA SER A 120 12.44 43.39 -24.50
C SER A 120 11.33 44.41 -24.73
N SER A 121 11.42 45.15 -25.83
CA SER A 121 10.30 45.95 -26.35
C SER A 121 9.32 45.12 -27.20
N GLN A 122 9.53 43.80 -27.27
CA GLN A 122 8.83 42.86 -28.15
C GLN A 122 8.40 41.60 -27.37
N LYS A 123 7.48 40.81 -27.93
CA LYS A 123 7.08 39.52 -27.34
C LYS A 123 8.25 38.53 -27.35
N VAL A 124 8.64 38.05 -26.17
CA VAL A 124 9.64 37.00 -25.95
C VAL A 124 8.92 35.71 -25.58
N ASN A 125 9.41 34.56 -26.09
CA ASN A 125 8.92 33.26 -25.64
C ASN A 125 9.85 32.70 -24.56
N LEU A 126 9.44 32.85 -23.30
CA LEU A 126 10.14 32.34 -22.11
C LEU A 126 9.61 30.95 -21.76
N ILE A 127 10.47 29.94 -21.70
CA ILE A 127 10.07 28.55 -21.42
C ILE A 127 11.05 27.94 -20.40
N ASN A 128 10.55 27.48 -19.24
CA ASN A 128 11.35 26.72 -18.26
C ASN A 128 12.68 27.36 -17.81
N ASN A 129 12.74 28.70 -17.73
CA ASN A 129 13.95 29.39 -17.25
C ASN A 129 14.01 29.39 -15.71
N THR A 130 15.22 29.43 -15.18
CA THR A 130 15.52 29.25 -13.74
C THR A 130 16.21 30.49 -13.17
N LEU A 131 15.84 30.92 -11.97
CA LEU A 131 16.35 32.11 -11.27
C LEU A 131 17.18 31.75 -10.02
N SER A 132 17.88 32.73 -9.44
CA SER A 132 18.74 32.54 -8.26
C SER A 132 17.98 32.48 -6.92
N PHE A 133 18.61 32.02 -5.84
CA PHE A 133 18.01 32.08 -4.49
C PHE A 133 17.83 33.52 -4.00
N THR A 134 18.66 34.45 -4.46
CA THR A 134 18.45 35.90 -4.28
C THR A 134 17.10 36.36 -4.86
N ASP A 135 16.69 35.83 -6.02
CA ASP A 135 15.37 36.11 -6.59
C ASP A 135 14.23 35.46 -5.81
N LEU A 136 14.44 34.23 -5.30
CA LEU A 136 13.49 33.53 -4.44
C LEU A 136 13.24 34.32 -3.15
N ASN A 137 14.30 34.78 -2.49
CA ASN A 137 14.22 35.60 -1.29
C ASN A 137 13.44 36.90 -1.53
N ARG A 138 13.61 37.55 -2.69
CA ARG A 138 12.86 38.75 -3.04
C ARG A 138 11.35 38.50 -3.16
N VAL A 139 10.92 37.41 -3.78
CA VAL A 139 9.48 37.11 -3.92
C VAL A 139 8.85 36.67 -2.60
N VAL A 140 9.56 35.89 -1.79
CA VAL A 140 9.15 35.49 -0.42
C VAL A 140 9.06 36.72 0.50
N SER A 141 10.05 37.62 0.45
CA SER A 141 10.11 38.84 1.26
C SER A 141 9.21 39.99 0.76
N SER A 142 8.45 39.79 -0.32
CA SER A 142 7.54 40.79 -0.86
C SER A 142 6.41 41.18 0.12
N GLY A 143 5.64 42.23 -0.16
CA GLY A 143 4.53 42.65 0.71
C GLY A 143 3.32 41.70 0.75
N ASN A 144 3.27 40.66 -0.09
CA ASN A 144 2.08 39.82 -0.26
C ASN A 144 2.06 38.62 0.71
N SER A 145 0.89 38.29 1.26
CA SER A 145 0.67 37.11 2.11
C SER A 145 0.34 35.83 1.32
N ASN A 146 0.02 35.95 0.02
CA ASN A 146 -0.22 34.83 -0.89
C ASN A 146 0.74 34.95 -2.09
N LEU A 147 1.82 34.19 -2.07
CA LEU A 147 2.80 34.11 -3.15
C LEU A 147 2.45 32.95 -4.09
N SER A 148 2.53 33.18 -5.40
CA SER A 148 2.47 32.12 -6.40
C SER A 148 3.74 32.19 -7.25
N LEU A 149 4.52 31.11 -7.30
CA LEU A 149 5.78 31.07 -8.05
C LEU A 149 5.52 30.97 -9.56
N GLN A 150 6.46 31.49 -10.35
CA GLN A 150 6.36 31.58 -11.82
C GLN A 150 7.60 31.04 -12.54
N TYR A 151 8.58 30.55 -11.77
CA TYR A 151 9.90 30.15 -12.26
C TYR A 151 10.44 29.02 -11.39
N ASN A 152 11.33 28.21 -11.96
CA ASN A 152 12.23 27.40 -11.17
C ASN A 152 13.26 28.30 -10.47
N TYR A 153 13.79 27.87 -9.34
CA TYR A 153 14.88 28.53 -8.62
C TYR A 153 16.03 27.54 -8.42
N LYS A 154 17.27 28.01 -8.54
CA LYS A 154 18.49 27.22 -8.33
C LYS A 154 19.51 28.01 -7.52
N TYR A 155 20.08 27.36 -6.51
CA TYR A 155 21.17 27.91 -5.71
C TYR A 155 22.48 27.94 -6.49
N PHE A 156 23.20 29.06 -6.44
CA PHE A 156 24.52 29.19 -7.05
C PHE A 156 25.53 29.80 -6.06
N GLU A 157 26.53 29.01 -5.63
CA GLU A 157 27.37 29.29 -4.45
C GLU A 157 28.09 30.65 -4.48
N ASP A 158 28.65 31.04 -5.63
CA ASP A 158 29.35 32.33 -5.79
C ASP A 158 28.43 33.56 -5.61
N TYR A 159 27.12 33.39 -5.76
CA TYR A 159 26.14 34.48 -5.75
C TYR A 159 25.18 34.43 -4.56
N ASP A 160 24.70 33.23 -4.21
CA ASP A 160 23.68 33.00 -3.21
C ASP A 160 24.24 32.59 -1.83
N SER A 161 25.55 32.70 -1.59
CA SER A 161 26.21 32.31 -0.32
C SER A 161 25.58 32.86 0.97
N ALA A 162 24.85 33.98 0.90
CA ALA A 162 24.07 34.50 2.03
C ALA A 162 22.86 33.62 2.43
N PHE A 163 22.41 32.75 1.52
CA PHE A 163 21.23 31.89 1.65
C PHE A 163 21.55 30.41 1.93
N VAL A 164 22.80 30.07 2.31
CA VAL A 164 23.17 28.69 2.70
C VAL A 164 22.25 28.12 3.80
N GLY A 165 21.80 28.96 4.73
CA GLY A 165 20.85 28.61 5.78
C GLY A 165 19.38 28.51 5.34
N GLY A 166 19.07 28.82 4.08
CA GLY A 166 17.71 28.89 3.53
C GLY A 166 17.16 30.31 3.45
N VAL A 167 16.25 30.51 2.50
CA VAL A 167 15.43 31.72 2.39
C VAL A 167 14.48 31.78 3.59
N VAL A 168 14.47 32.91 4.30
CA VAL A 168 13.75 33.04 5.58
C VAL A 168 12.29 33.41 5.36
N VAL A 169 11.37 32.53 5.75
CA VAL A 169 9.92 32.81 5.80
C VAL A 169 9.58 33.34 7.18
N GLY A 170 9.87 34.64 7.39
CA GLY A 170 9.71 35.35 8.66
C GLY A 170 8.35 36.04 8.87
N LYS A 171 7.33 35.72 8.06
CA LYS A 171 5.96 36.25 8.15
C LYS A 171 4.94 35.17 7.77
N VAL A 172 3.67 35.38 8.16
CA VAL A 172 2.53 34.60 7.65
C VAL A 172 2.51 34.67 6.12
N LEU A 173 2.60 33.52 5.46
CA LEU A 173 2.75 33.40 4.01
C LEU A 173 2.18 32.06 3.54
N SER A 174 1.34 32.10 2.50
CA SER A 174 1.02 30.95 1.67
C SER A 174 1.86 31.01 0.39
N ILE A 175 2.60 29.94 0.10
CA ILE A 175 3.42 29.78 -1.11
C ILE A 175 2.76 28.70 -1.97
N GLU A 176 2.17 29.10 -3.10
CA GLU A 176 1.72 28.21 -4.15
C GLU A 176 2.85 28.01 -5.18
N GLY A 177 3.31 26.78 -5.31
CA GLY A 177 4.46 26.45 -6.12
C GLY A 177 4.19 26.17 -7.59
N ASN A 178 2.95 25.86 -8.01
CA ASN A 178 2.61 25.53 -9.39
C ASN A 178 3.56 24.47 -10.03
N ASP A 179 3.95 23.45 -9.28
CA ASP A 179 4.89 22.38 -9.68
C ASP A 179 6.33 22.86 -9.98
N TYR A 180 6.68 24.12 -9.70
CA TYR A 180 8.04 24.65 -9.94
C TYR A 180 9.09 24.01 -9.02
N LEU A 181 10.32 23.94 -9.55
CA LEU A 181 11.50 23.35 -8.92
C LEU A 181 12.28 24.37 -8.08
N ILE A 182 12.72 23.96 -6.89
CA ILE A 182 13.75 24.62 -6.08
C ILE A 182 14.94 23.66 -5.96
N ASP A 183 15.94 23.89 -6.80
CA ASP A 183 17.19 23.15 -6.87
C ASP A 183 18.24 23.77 -5.94
N CYS A 184 18.54 23.08 -4.85
CA CYS A 184 19.50 23.57 -3.86
C CYS A 184 20.95 23.21 -4.20
N SER A 185 21.17 22.41 -5.25
CA SER A 185 22.47 22.06 -5.83
C SER A 185 23.53 21.55 -4.84
N ASN A 186 23.13 20.79 -3.82
CA ASN A 186 23.98 20.38 -2.69
C ASN A 186 24.72 21.58 -2.05
N GLY A 187 24.10 22.76 -2.13
CA GLY A 187 24.67 24.05 -1.83
C GLY A 187 24.13 24.70 -0.56
N ALA A 188 22.82 24.60 -0.34
CA ALA A 188 22.07 25.30 0.71
C ALA A 188 20.81 24.54 1.15
N ARG A 189 20.16 25.02 2.22
CA ARG A 189 18.74 24.73 2.52
C ARG A 189 17.85 25.58 1.61
N ALA A 190 16.64 25.14 1.25
CA ALA A 190 15.68 25.97 0.51
C ALA A 190 15.02 27.03 1.41
N PHE A 191 14.33 26.60 2.47
CA PHE A 191 13.57 27.48 3.35
C PHE A 191 13.89 27.29 4.83
N TYR A 192 13.99 28.40 5.56
CA TYR A 192 13.91 28.43 7.02
C TYR A 192 12.63 29.14 7.44
N ILE A 193 11.66 28.41 8.01
CA ILE A 193 10.32 28.90 8.31
C ILE A 193 10.24 29.23 9.81
N SER A 194 10.26 30.52 10.15
CA SER A 194 10.22 31.00 11.53
C SER A 194 8.90 31.65 11.92
N ALA A 195 8.02 31.95 10.95
CA ALA A 195 6.68 32.44 11.22
C ALA A 195 5.66 31.31 11.37
N ASN A 196 4.65 31.57 12.20
CA ASN A 196 3.51 30.69 12.36
C ASN A 196 2.53 30.83 11.18
N ASN A 197 1.63 29.86 10.99
CA ASN A 197 0.56 29.89 9.97
C ASN A 197 1.12 30.05 8.54
N VAL A 198 2.17 29.29 8.22
CA VAL A 198 2.79 29.26 6.89
C VAL A 198 2.30 28.04 6.12
N VAL A 199 1.95 28.22 4.86
CA VAL A 199 1.60 27.13 3.94
C VAL A 199 2.63 27.08 2.82
N VAL A 200 3.18 25.90 2.58
CA VAL A 200 4.06 25.61 1.44
C VAL A 200 3.39 24.53 0.61
N ASN A 201 2.94 24.89 -0.59
CA ASN A 201 2.13 24.02 -1.44
C ASN A 201 2.79 23.78 -2.80
N ASN A 202 2.67 22.56 -3.32
CA ASN A 202 2.90 22.22 -4.74
C ASN A 202 4.29 22.61 -5.28
N LEU A 203 5.35 22.20 -4.58
CA LEU A 203 6.76 22.48 -4.93
C LEU A 203 7.60 21.21 -5.00
N THR A 204 8.55 21.17 -5.92
CA THR A 204 9.62 20.15 -5.91
C THR A 204 10.91 20.75 -5.37
N PHE A 205 11.49 20.13 -4.34
CA PHE A 205 12.79 20.45 -3.78
C PHE A 205 13.78 19.33 -4.12
N VAL A 206 14.96 19.70 -4.65
CA VAL A 206 16.03 18.74 -4.92
C VAL A 206 17.35 19.18 -4.30
N GLU A 207 18.14 18.22 -3.85
CA GLU A 207 19.51 18.41 -3.37
C GLU A 207 19.67 19.43 -2.22
N GLY A 208 18.62 19.60 -1.40
CA GLY A 208 18.62 20.47 -0.22
C GLY A 208 19.65 20.01 0.81
N ILE A 209 20.49 20.91 1.33
CA ILE A 209 21.51 20.55 2.33
C ILE A 209 21.65 21.52 3.51
N ALA A 210 21.64 20.96 4.72
CA ALA A 210 21.91 21.70 5.95
C ALA A 210 23.43 21.83 6.24
N LYS A 211 24.14 22.73 5.52
CA LYS A 211 25.57 23.00 5.73
C LYS A 211 25.86 23.85 6.99
N THR A 212 25.73 23.30 8.19
CA THR A 212 26.28 23.94 9.41
C THR A 212 26.98 22.92 10.32
N SER A 213 27.78 23.40 11.29
CA SER A 213 28.49 22.54 12.23
C SER A 213 27.52 21.69 13.07
N PRO A 214 27.86 20.41 13.38
CA PRO A 214 26.98 19.43 14.03
C PRO A 214 26.68 19.71 15.52
N SER A 215 26.83 20.95 15.96
CA SER A 215 26.52 21.46 17.30
C SER A 215 25.52 22.62 17.29
N SER A 216 25.01 23.02 16.12
CA SER A 216 24.02 24.10 15.98
C SER A 216 22.64 23.55 15.62
N SER A 217 21.58 24.20 16.09
CA SER A 217 20.19 23.92 15.71
C SER A 217 19.86 24.23 14.24
N TYR A 218 20.86 24.52 13.41
CA TYR A 218 20.75 24.77 11.97
C TYR A 218 21.35 23.63 11.13
N ALA A 219 21.69 22.49 11.74
CA ALA A 219 22.25 21.31 11.07
C ALA A 219 21.18 20.34 10.50
N ASN A 220 19.91 20.74 10.62
CA ASN A 220 18.74 19.86 10.45
C ASN A 220 17.82 20.37 9.33
N GLY A 221 17.03 19.49 8.70
CA GLY A 221 16.07 19.87 7.67
C GLY A 221 16.76 20.33 6.38
N GLY A 222 17.17 19.38 5.54
CA GLY A 222 18.02 19.66 4.38
C GLY A 222 17.37 20.59 3.35
N ALA A 223 16.09 20.40 3.03
CA ALA A 223 15.32 21.32 2.20
C ALA A 223 14.60 22.40 3.04
N ILE A 224 13.94 21.99 4.14
CA ILE A 224 13.14 22.89 4.99
C ILE A 224 13.43 22.62 6.47
N SER A 225 13.65 23.67 7.26
CA SER A 225 13.59 23.61 8.73
C SER A 225 12.55 24.60 9.23
N VAL A 226 11.67 24.15 10.11
CA VAL A 226 10.50 24.89 10.60
C VAL A 226 10.59 25.08 12.12
N SER A 227 10.59 26.33 12.57
CA SER A 227 10.46 26.72 13.98
C SER A 227 9.15 27.43 14.30
N GLY A 228 8.40 27.89 13.30
CA GLY A 228 7.05 28.43 13.45
C GLY A 228 5.97 27.35 13.64
N ASN A 229 4.91 27.68 14.37
CA ASN A 229 3.75 26.80 14.63
C ASN A 229 2.73 26.83 13.49
N ASP A 230 1.84 25.84 13.44
CA ASP A 230 0.70 25.80 12.50
C ASP A 230 1.17 25.85 11.03
N VAL A 231 2.21 25.10 10.70
CA VAL A 231 2.82 25.08 9.36
C VAL A 231 2.35 23.86 8.58
N THR A 232 1.82 24.11 7.38
CA THR A 232 1.37 23.06 6.45
C THR A 232 2.33 22.98 5.27
N ILE A 233 2.84 21.78 5.00
CA ILE A 233 3.61 21.44 3.81
C ILE A 233 2.79 20.43 3.02
N SER A 234 2.28 20.81 1.85
CA SER A 234 1.33 20.01 1.09
C SER A 234 1.68 19.85 -0.40
N TYR A 235 1.41 18.68 -0.96
CA TYR A 235 1.68 18.36 -2.38
C TYR A 235 3.14 18.64 -2.81
N CYS A 236 4.09 18.58 -1.87
CA CYS A 236 5.51 18.82 -2.14
C CYS A 236 6.28 17.52 -2.42
N SER A 237 7.31 17.61 -3.27
CA SER A 237 8.27 16.53 -3.49
C SER A 237 9.64 16.93 -2.94
N PHE A 238 10.31 16.02 -2.23
CA PHE A 238 11.64 16.19 -1.66
C PHE A 238 12.50 15.02 -2.14
N ASP A 239 13.42 15.28 -3.08
CA ASP A 239 14.33 14.27 -3.62
C ASP A 239 15.78 14.58 -3.26
N SER A 240 16.49 13.54 -2.80
CA SER A 240 17.95 13.55 -2.61
C SER A 240 18.46 14.68 -1.70
N CYS A 241 17.65 15.12 -0.73
CA CYS A 241 18.04 16.12 0.26
C CYS A 241 18.83 15.48 1.43
N SER A 242 19.73 16.23 2.05
CA SER A 242 20.71 15.74 3.03
C SER A 242 20.89 16.66 4.24
N ALA A 243 20.96 16.10 5.45
CA ALA A 243 21.20 16.85 6.69
C ALA A 243 21.78 15.94 7.79
N ASP A 244 22.14 16.48 8.96
CA ASP A 244 22.57 15.63 10.07
C ASP A 244 21.39 14.93 10.75
N HIS A 245 20.31 15.69 10.93
CA HIS A 245 18.95 15.23 11.21
C HIS A 245 17.97 15.75 10.15
N ALA A 246 16.94 14.97 9.84
CA ALA A 246 15.88 15.30 8.90
C ALA A 246 16.40 15.70 7.52
N GLY A 247 16.86 14.71 6.74
CA GLY A 247 17.48 14.93 5.42
C GLY A 247 16.65 15.81 4.47
N ALA A 248 15.32 15.77 4.55
CA ALA A 248 14.46 16.70 3.82
C ALA A 248 13.88 17.81 4.72
N VAL A 249 13.09 17.45 5.74
CA VAL A 249 12.21 18.40 6.45
C VAL A 249 12.26 18.20 7.96
N GLU A 250 12.64 19.25 8.68
CA GLU A 250 12.51 19.33 10.15
C GLU A 250 11.33 20.21 10.55
N ILE A 251 10.54 19.76 11.52
CA ILE A 251 9.47 20.52 12.16
C ILE A 251 9.67 20.53 13.68
N CYS A 252 10.10 21.68 14.21
CA CYS A 252 10.22 21.98 15.64
C CYS A 252 9.04 22.82 16.18
N GLY A 253 8.21 23.35 15.28
CA GLY A 253 6.96 24.03 15.60
C GLY A 253 5.84 23.08 16.00
N SER A 254 4.90 23.58 16.79
CA SER A 254 3.66 22.90 17.16
C SER A 254 2.69 22.79 15.97
N ASN A 255 1.88 21.73 15.92
CA ASN A 255 0.80 21.57 14.94
C ASN A 255 1.29 21.62 13.48
N GLY A 256 2.38 20.90 13.18
CA GLY A 256 2.89 20.77 11.82
C GLY A 256 2.15 19.69 11.01
N HIS A 257 1.74 20.03 9.79
CA HIS A 257 0.97 19.16 8.90
C HIS A 257 1.78 18.88 7.62
N VAL A 258 1.94 17.60 7.27
CA VAL A 258 2.65 17.17 6.05
C VAL A 258 1.72 16.26 5.24
N LEU A 259 1.20 16.78 4.11
CA LEU A 259 0.03 16.21 3.43
C LEU A 259 0.31 15.96 1.94
N TYR A 260 0.04 14.77 1.42
CA TYR A 260 0.21 14.44 -0.01
C TYR A 260 1.66 14.64 -0.53
N CYS A 261 2.65 14.57 0.35
CA CYS A 261 4.06 14.83 0.02
C CYS A 261 4.84 13.56 -0.33
N ASN A 262 5.83 13.70 -1.21
CA ASN A 262 6.77 12.63 -1.57
C ASN A 262 8.15 12.91 -0.98
N PHE A 263 8.72 11.94 -0.28
CA PHE A 263 10.07 11.97 0.26
C PHE A 263 10.85 10.81 -0.35
N THR A 264 11.75 11.12 -1.28
CA THR A 264 12.48 10.12 -2.08
C THR A 264 13.99 10.30 -1.89
N ASN A 265 14.73 9.21 -1.67
CA ASN A 265 16.20 9.18 -1.57
C ASN A 265 16.84 10.14 -0.54
N ASN A 266 16.09 10.68 0.42
CA ASN A 266 16.63 11.65 1.38
C ASN A 266 17.54 10.97 2.40
N HIS A 267 18.59 11.66 2.83
CA HIS A 267 19.68 11.08 3.61
C HIS A 267 19.97 11.87 4.89
N ALA A 268 19.95 11.20 6.03
CA ALA A 268 20.58 11.72 7.24
C ALA A 268 21.99 11.16 7.44
N THR A 269 22.95 12.07 7.54
CA THR A 269 24.35 11.71 7.80
C THR A 269 24.56 11.13 9.20
N SER A 270 23.67 11.39 10.17
CA SER A 270 23.84 10.86 11.54
C SER A 270 22.59 10.22 12.15
N TRP A 271 21.39 10.78 11.99
CA TRP A 271 20.26 10.37 12.85
C TRP A 271 18.93 10.03 12.14
N ASP A 272 18.30 10.98 11.42
CA ASP A 272 16.86 10.94 11.05
C ASP A 272 16.58 11.25 9.57
N GLY A 273 16.15 10.27 8.78
CA GLY A 273 16.34 10.22 7.32
C GLY A 273 15.60 11.27 6.50
N ALA A 274 14.26 11.25 6.42
CA ALA A 274 13.51 12.22 5.62
C ALA A 274 12.87 13.34 6.45
N LEU A 275 12.00 12.98 7.39
CA LEU A 275 11.15 13.90 8.14
C LEU A 275 11.39 13.75 9.65
N CYS A 276 11.48 14.85 10.38
CA CYS A 276 11.58 14.84 11.84
C CYS A 276 10.63 15.84 12.48
N PHE A 277 9.86 15.39 13.46
CA PHE A 277 9.09 16.24 14.36
C PHE A 277 9.82 16.34 15.70
N PHE A 278 10.52 17.46 15.92
CA PHE A 278 11.51 17.66 16.98
C PHE A 278 11.09 18.76 17.97
N ASN A 279 9.95 18.57 18.64
CA ASN A 279 9.64 19.28 19.88
C ASN A 279 8.58 18.49 20.66
N ALA A 280 8.69 18.42 21.99
CA ALA A 280 7.77 17.64 22.83
C ALA A 280 6.66 18.48 23.45
N ASP A 281 6.74 19.81 23.38
CA ASP A 281 5.93 20.71 24.18
C ASP A 281 4.57 21.01 23.52
N SER A 282 3.72 19.98 23.48
CA SER A 282 2.24 20.01 23.41
C SER A 282 1.49 20.21 22.09
N GLY A 283 2.15 20.43 20.94
CA GLY A 283 1.47 20.58 19.65
C GLY A 283 1.72 19.43 18.67
N GLY A 284 0.99 18.32 18.81
CA GLY A 284 1.14 17.12 17.98
C GLY A 284 1.04 17.37 16.47
N GLY A 285 1.62 16.47 15.67
CA GLY A 285 1.70 16.61 14.20
C GLY A 285 0.80 15.66 13.42
N VAL A 286 0.65 15.95 12.12
CA VAL A 286 -0.17 15.18 11.18
C VAL A 286 0.65 14.87 9.93
N VAL A 287 0.68 13.60 9.50
CA VAL A 287 1.29 13.15 8.25
C VAL A 287 0.29 12.28 7.50
N GLU A 288 -0.22 12.74 6.35
CA GLU A 288 -1.27 12.02 5.62
C GLU A 288 -1.00 11.91 4.13
N TYR A 289 -1.34 10.76 3.54
CA TYR A 289 -1.19 10.49 2.10
C TYR A 289 0.24 10.71 1.55
N CYS A 290 1.25 10.58 2.41
CA CYS A 290 2.65 10.79 2.05
C CYS A 290 3.36 9.48 1.64
N ASN A 291 4.32 9.60 0.72
CA ASN A 291 5.20 8.51 0.32
C ASN A 291 6.62 8.74 0.85
N PHE A 292 7.20 7.73 1.49
CA PHE A 292 8.59 7.70 1.95
C PHE A 292 9.31 6.55 1.25
N ILE A 293 10.11 6.87 0.24
CA ILE A 293 10.73 5.91 -0.68
C ILE A 293 12.26 6.00 -0.61
N ASN A 294 12.93 4.88 -0.31
CA ASN A 294 14.39 4.76 -0.31
C ASN A 294 15.15 5.80 0.54
N ASN A 295 14.51 6.39 1.54
CA ASN A 295 15.18 7.33 2.44
C ASN A 295 16.12 6.55 3.37
N THR A 296 17.17 7.21 3.85
CA THR A 296 18.24 6.56 4.61
C THR A 296 18.72 7.38 5.79
N ALA A 297 19.18 6.69 6.84
CA ALA A 297 19.78 7.31 8.02
C ALA A 297 20.80 6.37 8.67
N ARG A 298 21.52 6.85 9.70
CA ARG A 298 22.51 6.03 10.42
C ARG A 298 22.09 5.56 11.83
N ARG A 299 20.94 6.00 12.38
CA ARG A 299 20.54 5.63 13.76
C ARG A 299 19.06 5.36 14.03
N TRP A 300 18.15 6.29 13.74
CA TRP A 300 16.82 6.32 14.39
C TRP A 300 15.64 6.15 13.42
N ALA A 301 15.42 7.05 12.48
CA ALA A 301 14.40 6.85 11.46
C ALA A 301 15.03 6.97 10.09
N ALA A 302 14.62 6.15 9.13
CA ALA A 302 14.90 6.38 7.73
C ALA A 302 13.78 7.21 7.07
N GLY A 303 12.52 6.97 7.45
CA GLY A 303 11.37 7.80 7.06
C GLY A 303 11.13 8.97 8.03
N ILE A 304 10.39 8.71 9.11
CA ILE A 304 9.91 9.74 10.07
C ILE A 304 10.43 9.48 11.49
N ARG A 305 11.03 10.49 12.12
CA ARG A 305 11.17 10.55 13.59
C ARG A 305 10.08 11.42 14.20
N VAL A 306 9.49 10.98 15.32
CA VAL A 306 8.58 11.79 16.15
C VAL A 306 9.00 11.79 17.62
N ASP A 307 9.17 13.00 18.18
CA ASP A 307 9.38 13.24 19.62
C ASP A 307 8.12 13.73 20.35
N MET A 308 6.96 13.65 19.69
CA MET A 308 5.64 14.01 20.20
C MET A 308 4.54 13.14 19.59
N SER A 309 3.32 13.27 20.12
CA SER A 309 2.13 12.61 19.56
C SER A 309 1.93 12.97 18.09
N ILE A 310 1.66 11.95 17.27
CA ILE A 310 1.49 12.09 15.83
C ILE A 310 0.27 11.29 15.35
N SER A 311 -0.43 11.79 14.33
CA SER A 311 -1.27 10.98 13.47
C SER A 311 -0.55 10.75 12.14
N ILE A 312 -0.30 9.48 11.78
CA ILE A 312 0.26 9.07 10.49
C ILE A 312 -0.79 8.22 9.80
N SER A 313 -1.38 8.70 8.70
CA SER A 313 -2.48 8.02 8.02
C SER A 313 -2.26 7.88 6.52
N ASN A 314 -2.73 6.78 5.93
CA ASN A 314 -2.72 6.56 4.46
C ASN A 314 -1.32 6.71 3.81
N CYS A 315 -0.25 6.46 4.57
CA CYS A 315 1.13 6.67 4.12
C CYS A 315 1.79 5.38 3.62
N ASN A 316 2.72 5.51 2.68
CA ASN A 316 3.53 4.42 2.16
C ASN A 316 5.00 4.59 2.57
N PHE A 317 5.59 3.55 3.15
CA PHE A 317 7.00 3.47 3.51
C PHE A 317 7.63 2.30 2.76
N THR A 318 8.36 2.59 1.68
CA THR A 318 8.98 1.57 0.83
C THR A 318 10.49 1.71 0.76
N GLY A 319 11.22 0.63 1.07
CA GLY A 319 12.68 0.56 0.87
C GLY A 319 13.52 1.47 1.76
N ASN A 320 12.96 2.03 2.84
CA ASN A 320 13.70 2.92 3.74
C ASN A 320 14.69 2.09 4.58
N TYR A 321 15.95 2.55 4.66
CA TYR A 321 17.05 1.76 5.20
C TYR A 321 17.89 2.53 6.23
N VAL A 322 18.06 1.93 7.41
CA VAL A 322 19.02 2.42 8.42
C VAL A 322 20.38 1.76 8.20
N ILE A 323 21.32 2.54 7.68
CA ILE A 323 22.70 2.13 7.40
C ILE A 323 23.38 1.72 8.70
N LYS A 324 23.78 0.44 8.77
CA LYS A 324 24.45 -0.16 9.94
C LYS A 324 25.64 0.68 10.41
N SER A 325 25.58 1.08 11.68
CA SER A 325 26.61 1.87 12.37
C SER A 325 27.39 1.03 13.39
N THR A 326 28.43 1.62 14.00
CA THR A 326 29.18 1.02 15.13
C THR A 326 28.48 1.19 16.48
N TYR A 327 27.41 1.98 16.51
CA TYR A 327 26.50 2.14 17.63
C TYR A 327 25.26 1.27 17.40
N PRO A 328 24.59 0.74 18.45
CA PRO A 328 23.37 -0.03 18.29
C PRO A 328 22.32 0.80 17.55
N CYS A 329 21.92 0.34 16.37
CA CYS A 329 20.97 1.05 15.52
C CYS A 329 19.56 0.73 16.02
N LEU A 330 18.83 1.77 16.41
CA LEU A 330 17.52 1.67 17.06
C LEU A 330 16.38 1.94 16.07
N GLY A 331 16.64 1.74 14.77
CA GLY A 331 15.93 2.52 13.76
C GLY A 331 15.05 1.77 12.79
N ALA A 332 14.13 2.52 12.18
CA ALA A 332 12.98 1.99 11.42
C ALA A 332 12.59 2.93 10.27
N ALA A 333 11.54 2.60 9.53
CA ALA A 333 10.83 3.58 8.71
C ALA A 333 10.20 4.68 9.59
N ILE A 334 9.61 4.34 10.74
CA ILE A 334 9.10 5.29 11.75
C ILE A 334 9.73 5.03 13.12
N TYR A 335 10.35 6.07 13.71
CA TYR A 335 10.82 6.07 15.10
C TYR A 335 9.92 6.92 15.99
N ILE A 336 9.35 6.31 17.03
CA ILE A 336 8.48 6.97 18.02
C ILE A 336 9.23 7.04 19.35
N ALA A 337 9.60 8.24 19.78
CA ALA A 337 10.31 8.44 21.04
C ALA A 337 9.37 8.46 22.26
N SER A 338 9.95 8.23 23.45
CA SER A 338 9.23 8.11 24.73
C SER A 338 8.65 9.43 25.30
N ARG A 339 8.54 10.49 24.48
CA ARG A 339 8.00 11.81 24.87
C ARG A 339 6.59 12.05 24.33
N ALA A 340 6.13 11.24 23.37
CA ALA A 340 4.73 11.22 22.93
C ALA A 340 3.85 10.51 23.97
N SER A 341 2.59 10.96 24.14
CA SER A 341 1.62 10.26 24.99
C SER A 341 1.00 9.08 24.23
N THR A 342 0.28 9.39 23.16
CA THR A 342 -0.28 8.41 22.23
C THR A 342 -0.01 8.83 20.78
N SER A 343 0.34 7.87 19.93
CA SER A 343 0.53 8.06 18.49
C SER A 343 -0.32 7.08 17.69
N TYR A 344 -0.84 7.53 16.55
CA TYR A 344 -1.74 6.77 15.69
C TYR A 344 -1.08 6.47 14.35
N VAL A 345 -1.15 5.21 13.91
CA VAL A 345 -0.66 4.76 12.59
C VAL A 345 -1.79 4.00 11.90
N THR A 346 -2.46 4.61 10.91
CA THR A 346 -3.73 4.10 10.37
C THR A 346 -3.70 3.96 8.85
N SER A 347 -4.10 2.80 8.33
CA SER A 347 -4.14 2.53 6.88
C SER A 347 -2.80 2.76 6.16
N CYS A 348 -1.69 2.46 6.84
CA CYS A 348 -0.33 2.66 6.31
C CYS A 348 0.22 1.36 5.71
N TYR A 349 1.05 1.50 4.68
CA TYR A 349 1.73 0.40 4.00
C TYR A 349 3.24 0.47 4.23
N PHE A 350 3.84 -0.59 4.77
CA PHE A 350 5.27 -0.68 5.05
C PHE A 350 5.86 -1.85 4.26
N SER A 351 6.70 -1.57 3.25
CA SER A 351 7.34 -2.63 2.47
C SER A 351 8.85 -2.51 2.32
N ASN A 352 9.55 -3.65 2.37
CA ASN A 352 10.98 -3.74 2.09
C ASN A 352 11.87 -2.80 2.94
N ASN A 353 11.38 -2.29 4.07
CA ASN A 353 12.17 -1.46 4.96
C ASN A 353 13.17 -2.35 5.70
N THR A 354 14.34 -1.80 6.03
CA THR A 354 15.45 -2.60 6.59
C THR A 354 16.22 -1.85 7.68
N SER A 355 16.58 -2.57 8.74
CA SER A 355 17.34 -2.02 9.87
C SER A 355 17.96 -3.11 10.76
N GLU A 356 18.46 -2.74 11.94
CA GLU A 356 18.93 -3.68 12.96
C GLU A 356 17.78 -4.23 13.85
N ASN A 357 16.74 -3.42 14.09
CA ASN A 357 15.57 -3.75 14.92
C ASN A 357 14.32 -2.98 14.43
N GLY A 358 13.15 -3.63 14.33
CA GLY A 358 11.88 -2.96 14.04
C GLY A 358 11.82 -2.20 12.71
N ALA A 359 12.07 -2.84 11.57
CA ALA A 359 12.31 -2.12 10.31
C ALA A 359 11.17 -1.19 9.84
N ALA A 360 9.91 -1.47 10.18
CA ALA A 360 8.80 -0.58 9.89
C ALA A 360 8.56 0.45 11.02
N ILE A 361 8.42 -0.01 12.27
CA ILE A 361 8.16 0.86 13.43
C ILE A 361 9.07 0.47 14.59
N TYR A 362 9.79 1.46 15.15
CA TYR A 362 10.49 1.34 16.42
C TYR A 362 9.88 2.31 17.44
N ASN A 363 9.23 1.77 18.48
CA ASN A 363 8.65 2.53 19.58
C ASN A 363 9.50 2.39 20.85
N VAL A 364 9.95 3.52 21.40
CA VAL A 364 10.77 3.56 22.62
C VAL A 364 9.92 3.56 23.89
N GLY A 365 8.71 4.14 23.88
CA GLY A 365 8.00 4.43 25.12
C GLY A 365 6.63 5.10 25.04
N ALA A 366 6.06 5.36 23.86
CA ALA A 366 4.74 5.98 23.73
C ALA A 366 3.64 4.91 23.61
N ASP A 367 2.41 5.23 23.97
CA ASP A 367 1.27 4.39 23.55
C ASP A 367 1.13 4.50 22.03
N VAL A 368 0.91 3.37 21.34
CA VAL A 368 0.73 3.33 19.88
C VAL A 368 -0.51 2.55 19.54
N VAL A 369 -1.40 3.15 18.76
CA VAL A 369 -2.56 2.48 18.17
C VAL A 369 -2.32 2.37 16.66
N CYS A 370 -2.12 1.15 16.19
CA CYS A 370 -1.97 0.85 14.77
C CYS A 370 -3.25 0.18 14.25
N ASN A 371 -3.87 0.77 13.22
CA ASN A 371 -5.11 0.29 12.63
C ASN A 371 -4.93 0.02 11.13
N ASP A 372 -5.55 -1.03 10.61
CA ASP A 372 -5.75 -1.29 9.18
C ASP A 372 -4.46 -1.22 8.32
N SER A 373 -3.31 -1.46 8.95
CA SER A 373 -1.98 -1.24 8.37
C SER A 373 -1.31 -2.54 7.98
N ILE A 374 -0.55 -2.51 6.89
CA ILE A 374 0.00 -3.70 6.23
C ILE A 374 1.53 -3.62 6.24
N PHE A 375 2.18 -4.68 6.69
CA PHE A 375 3.62 -4.82 6.84
C PHE A 375 4.10 -5.99 5.99
N VAL A 376 4.81 -5.72 4.90
CA VAL A 376 5.26 -6.73 3.92
C VAL A 376 6.79 -6.71 3.78
N ASP A 377 7.46 -7.87 3.84
CA ASP A 377 8.88 -7.99 3.50
C ASP A 377 9.84 -7.04 4.28
N ASN A 378 9.45 -6.58 5.48
CA ASN A 378 10.33 -5.79 6.34
C ASN A 378 11.31 -6.73 7.06
N ARG A 379 12.62 -6.42 7.02
CA ARG A 379 13.68 -7.37 7.38
C ARG A 379 14.71 -6.72 8.29
N VAL A 380 15.01 -7.37 9.41
CA VAL A 380 16.06 -6.98 10.35
C VAL A 380 16.91 -8.15 10.76
N SER A 381 18.14 -7.88 11.20
CA SER A 381 19.07 -8.93 11.61
C SER A 381 18.83 -9.50 13.01
N ILE A 382 18.07 -8.81 13.88
CA ILE A 382 17.93 -9.21 15.30
C ILE A 382 16.48 -9.28 15.76
N ASN A 383 15.80 -8.17 16.01
CA ASN A 383 14.52 -8.16 16.75
C ASN A 383 13.39 -7.42 15.99
N GLY A 384 12.23 -8.07 15.82
CA GLY A 384 11.01 -7.44 15.30
C GLY A 384 11.10 -7.11 13.82
N GLY A 385 10.76 -8.04 12.93
CA GLY A 385 10.97 -7.86 11.48
C GLY A 385 10.23 -6.64 10.92
N ALA A 386 9.01 -6.36 11.43
CA ALA A 386 8.30 -5.12 11.18
C ALA A 386 8.35 -4.18 12.39
N ILE A 387 7.95 -4.64 13.58
CA ILE A 387 7.73 -3.77 14.75
C ILE A 387 8.66 -4.15 15.90
N TYR A 388 9.33 -3.15 16.48
CA TYR A 388 9.98 -3.25 17.77
C TYR A 388 9.32 -2.26 18.76
N SER A 389 8.82 -2.74 19.90
CA SER A 389 8.24 -1.91 20.95
C SER A 389 8.97 -2.11 22.28
N LYS A 390 9.34 -1.02 22.95
CA LYS A 390 10.06 -1.04 24.23
C LYS A 390 9.26 -0.51 25.42
N GLY A 391 8.24 0.30 25.19
CA GLY A 391 7.44 0.91 26.25
C GLY A 391 6.18 1.56 25.69
N GLY A 392 5.22 1.86 26.58
CA GLY A 392 3.85 2.19 26.19
C GLY A 392 3.07 0.96 25.69
N ASN A 393 1.75 1.04 25.70
CA ASN A 393 0.87 0.00 25.18
C ASN A 393 0.90 0.03 23.65
N PHE A 394 1.12 -1.10 23.01
CA PHE A 394 1.00 -1.24 21.56
C PHE A 394 -0.30 -1.99 21.26
N ILE A 395 -1.23 -1.34 20.55
CA ILE A 395 -2.51 -1.90 20.15
C ILE A 395 -2.51 -2.05 18.63
N LEU A 396 -2.77 -3.28 18.16
CA LEU A 396 -2.91 -3.61 16.74
C LEU A 396 -4.38 -3.95 16.46
N ASN A 397 -4.99 -3.27 15.50
CA ASN A 397 -6.36 -3.53 15.05
C ASN A 397 -6.37 -3.77 13.54
N ALA A 398 -6.85 -4.94 13.10
CA ALA A 398 -6.97 -5.30 11.68
C ALA A 398 -5.66 -5.14 10.86
N CYS A 399 -4.49 -5.34 11.50
CA CYS A 399 -3.19 -5.26 10.84
C CYS A 399 -2.84 -6.58 10.12
N ILE A 400 -2.09 -6.47 9.02
CA ILE A 400 -1.64 -7.63 8.23
C ILE A 400 -0.10 -7.66 8.20
N PHE A 401 0.50 -8.80 8.54
CA PHE A 401 1.94 -9.00 8.53
C PHE A 401 2.33 -10.15 7.60
N MET A 402 3.01 -9.87 6.49
CA MET A 402 3.44 -10.86 5.50
C MET A 402 4.96 -10.81 5.26
N ASN A 403 5.63 -11.96 5.11
CA ASN A 403 7.06 -12.05 4.74
C ASN A 403 8.08 -11.27 5.61
N ASN A 404 7.69 -10.74 6.76
CA ASN A 404 8.61 -10.02 7.64
C ASN A 404 9.59 -11.01 8.31
N SER A 405 10.82 -10.58 8.56
CA SER A 405 11.88 -11.48 9.08
C SER A 405 12.79 -10.82 10.11
N ALA A 406 13.07 -11.58 11.18
CA ALA A 406 14.00 -11.29 12.27
C ALA A 406 14.41 -12.61 12.95
N VAL A 407 15.44 -12.58 13.79
CA VAL A 407 15.83 -13.73 14.65
C VAL A 407 14.84 -13.89 15.81
N ASN A 408 14.45 -12.78 16.45
CA ASN A 408 13.47 -12.77 17.53
C ASN A 408 12.22 -11.99 17.08
N GLY A 409 11.09 -12.68 16.92
CA GLY A 409 9.82 -12.07 16.52
C GLY A 409 9.84 -11.63 15.05
N SER A 410 9.61 -12.56 14.12
CA SER A 410 9.72 -12.26 12.68
C SER A 410 8.77 -11.17 12.18
N ALA A 411 7.68 -10.89 12.89
CA ALA A 411 6.85 -9.70 12.70
C ALA A 411 7.09 -8.64 13.80
N ILE A 412 6.98 -9.02 15.08
CA ILE A 412 6.90 -8.11 16.24
C ILE A 412 7.83 -8.58 17.36
N TYR A 413 8.57 -7.64 17.95
CA TYR A 413 9.28 -7.82 19.22
C TYR A 413 8.80 -6.77 20.22
N SER A 414 8.18 -7.18 21.33
CA SER A 414 7.62 -6.28 22.34
C SER A 414 8.19 -6.52 23.74
N LEU A 415 8.77 -5.47 24.33
CA LEU A 415 9.10 -5.41 25.76
C LEU A 415 8.02 -4.69 26.58
N SER A 416 6.89 -4.35 25.94
CA SER A 416 5.75 -3.66 26.56
C SER A 416 4.45 -4.47 26.41
N SER A 417 3.33 -3.94 26.90
CA SER A 417 2.00 -4.54 26.73
C SER A 417 1.60 -4.53 25.26
N LEU A 418 1.11 -5.66 24.75
CA LEU A 418 0.74 -5.84 23.35
C LEU A 418 -0.68 -6.43 23.27
N VAL A 419 -1.59 -5.72 22.60
CA VAL A 419 -2.96 -6.14 22.35
C VAL A 419 -3.15 -6.28 20.84
N ILE A 420 -3.66 -7.42 20.40
CA ILE A 420 -3.80 -7.76 18.97
C ILE A 420 -5.23 -8.17 18.68
N ASN A 421 -5.95 -7.30 17.96
CA ASN A 421 -7.35 -7.45 17.62
C ASN A 421 -7.51 -7.63 16.10
N GLY A 422 -8.19 -8.68 15.65
CA GLY A 422 -8.57 -8.86 14.23
C GLY A 422 -7.40 -8.91 13.24
N SER A 423 -6.17 -9.08 13.71
CA SER A 423 -4.95 -8.95 12.91
C SER A 423 -4.44 -10.32 12.45
N SER A 424 -3.71 -10.37 11.35
CA SER A 424 -3.34 -11.62 10.69
C SER A 424 -1.87 -11.72 10.29
N PHE A 425 -1.28 -12.91 10.41
CA PHE A 425 0.16 -13.15 10.24
C PHE A 425 0.45 -14.26 9.22
N ALA A 426 1.41 -14.00 8.34
CA ALA A 426 1.94 -14.89 7.30
C ALA A 426 3.44 -14.62 7.10
N CYS A 427 4.25 -14.91 8.12
CA CYS A 427 5.68 -14.58 8.14
C CYS A 427 6.55 -15.85 8.26
N PRO A 428 7.73 -15.89 7.64
CA PRO A 428 8.64 -17.02 7.77
C PRO A 428 9.07 -17.26 9.22
N LYS A 429 9.20 -18.54 9.57
CA LYS A 429 9.66 -19.00 10.89
C LYS A 429 11.18 -19.17 10.90
N PHE A 430 11.85 -18.47 11.81
CA PHE A 430 13.26 -18.70 12.13
C PHE A 430 13.42 -18.96 13.64
N ASN A 431 13.56 -20.23 14.03
CA ASN A 431 14.24 -20.59 15.27
C ASN A 431 14.94 -21.94 15.12
N GLU A 432 15.94 -22.21 15.96
CA GLU A 432 16.85 -23.36 15.82
C GLU A 432 16.22 -24.70 16.25
N ASN A 433 15.00 -24.69 16.81
CA ASN A 433 14.42 -25.82 17.56
C ASN A 433 12.96 -26.21 17.18
N ASN A 434 12.40 -25.69 16.09
CA ASN A 434 11.15 -26.14 15.44
C ASN A 434 9.82 -26.17 16.25
N ASN A 435 9.76 -25.78 17.52
CA ASN A 435 8.49 -25.72 18.26
C ASN A 435 7.52 -24.63 17.76
N ILE A 436 6.25 -24.71 18.15
CA ILE A 436 5.15 -23.76 17.90
C ILE A 436 4.61 -23.33 19.28
N LEU A 437 4.13 -22.12 19.58
CA LEU A 437 3.90 -20.86 18.85
C LEU A 437 4.68 -19.69 19.52
N PRO A 438 4.57 -18.43 19.07
CA PRO A 438 4.48 -17.90 17.71
C PRO A 438 5.82 -17.25 17.31
N GLY A 439 6.54 -17.77 16.32
CA GLY A 439 7.83 -17.18 15.90
C GLY A 439 7.74 -15.73 15.40
N TYR A 440 6.53 -15.30 15.00
CA TYR A 440 6.22 -13.96 14.54
C TYR A 440 6.23 -12.92 15.66
N ILE A 441 5.91 -13.30 16.91
CA ILE A 441 5.79 -12.36 18.03
C ILE A 441 6.67 -12.84 19.19
N TYR A 442 7.73 -12.10 19.46
CA TYR A 442 8.45 -12.22 20.72
C TYR A 442 7.90 -11.18 21.71
N SER A 443 7.50 -11.59 22.90
CA SER A 443 7.15 -10.65 23.97
C SER A 443 7.67 -11.11 25.33
N THR A 444 8.12 -10.16 26.16
CA THR A 444 8.47 -10.42 27.57
C THR A 444 7.31 -10.18 28.54
N ASN A 445 6.19 -9.63 28.05
CA ASN A 445 4.95 -9.47 28.81
C ASN A 445 3.83 -10.30 28.17
N ASN A 446 2.71 -10.45 28.87
CA ASN A 446 1.51 -11.06 28.31
C ASN A 446 1.06 -10.32 27.04
N VAL A 447 0.67 -11.09 26.03
CA VAL A 447 0.06 -10.61 24.80
C VAL A 447 -1.42 -10.98 24.83
N GLU A 448 -2.29 -10.02 24.54
CA GLU A 448 -3.73 -10.28 24.41
C GLU A 448 -4.06 -10.55 22.94
N PHE A 449 -4.64 -11.72 22.65
CA PHE A 449 -5.00 -12.16 21.30
C PHE A 449 -6.52 -12.24 21.15
N ASN A 450 -7.09 -11.37 20.32
CA ASN A 450 -8.53 -11.32 20.02
C ASN A 450 -8.75 -11.48 18.51
N ASN A 451 -9.37 -12.59 18.09
CA ASN A 451 -9.68 -12.89 16.68
C ASN A 451 -8.46 -12.76 15.74
N VAL A 452 -7.36 -13.43 16.09
CA VAL A 452 -6.11 -13.42 15.31
C VAL A 452 -6.08 -14.61 14.35
N ALA A 453 -5.68 -14.34 13.10
CA ALA A 453 -5.58 -15.33 12.04
C ALA A 453 -4.13 -15.61 11.62
N LEU A 454 -3.80 -16.88 11.35
CA LEU A 454 -2.50 -17.32 10.81
C LEU A 454 -2.62 -17.80 9.35
N SER A 455 -1.52 -18.05 8.66
CA SER A 455 -1.52 -18.46 7.25
C SER A 455 -1.88 -19.94 7.03
N PHE A 456 -2.21 -20.33 5.79
CA PHE A 456 -2.40 -21.76 5.46
C PHE A 456 -1.09 -22.55 5.57
N THR A 457 0.05 -21.90 5.35
CA THR A 457 1.39 -22.44 5.65
C THR A 457 1.52 -22.80 7.13
N ASP A 458 1.03 -21.95 8.04
CA ASP A 458 1.07 -22.21 9.48
C ASP A 458 0.11 -23.35 9.88
N LEU A 459 -1.08 -23.42 9.27
CA LEU A 459 -2.02 -24.53 9.45
C LEU A 459 -1.42 -25.86 8.98
N SER A 460 -0.80 -25.87 7.81
CA SER A 460 -0.07 -27.01 7.25
C SER A 460 1.06 -27.45 8.17
N TYR A 461 1.83 -26.50 8.71
CA TYR A 461 2.90 -26.80 9.66
C TYR A 461 2.37 -27.42 10.96
N LEU A 462 1.28 -26.89 11.52
CA LEU A 462 0.63 -27.43 12.72
C LEU A 462 0.15 -28.88 12.50
N ILE A 463 -0.60 -29.12 11.41
CA ILE A 463 -1.12 -30.44 11.06
C ILE A 463 0.01 -31.46 10.92
N ASN A 464 1.12 -31.09 10.26
CA ASN A 464 2.23 -32.01 10.06
C ASN A 464 3.03 -32.29 11.34
N ASN A 465 3.30 -31.28 12.17
CA ASN A 465 4.26 -31.36 13.29
C ASN A 465 3.62 -31.62 14.67
N THR A 466 2.29 -31.67 14.77
CA THR A 466 1.58 -32.01 16.03
C THR A 466 0.93 -33.39 15.93
N ASP A 467 0.93 -34.13 17.04
CA ASP A 467 0.24 -35.41 17.18
C ASP A 467 -1.27 -35.20 17.33
N SER A 468 -2.07 -36.15 16.83
CA SER A 468 -3.53 -36.10 16.93
C SER A 468 -4.03 -36.50 18.34
N PRO A 469 -5.02 -35.81 18.94
CA PRO A 469 -5.83 -34.73 18.38
C PRO A 469 -5.15 -33.35 18.42
N ILE A 470 -5.49 -32.51 17.45
CA ILE A 470 -5.02 -31.13 17.32
C ILE A 470 -6.16 -30.19 17.72
N ASP A 471 -5.93 -29.35 18.74
CA ASP A 471 -6.81 -28.26 19.13
C ASP A 471 -6.35 -26.94 18.47
N LEU A 472 -7.24 -26.24 17.76
CA LEU A 472 -6.92 -24.95 17.16
C LEU A 472 -7.08 -23.80 18.17
N GLU A 473 -6.05 -22.97 18.29
CA GLU A 473 -6.06 -21.76 19.12
C GLU A 473 -6.42 -20.49 18.32
N PHE A 474 -6.12 -20.47 17.02
CA PHE A 474 -6.24 -19.31 16.12
C PHE A 474 -7.19 -19.59 14.96
N ASP A 475 -7.66 -18.52 14.33
CA ASP A 475 -8.27 -18.60 13.01
C ASP A 475 -7.17 -18.76 11.94
N TYR A 476 -7.55 -19.14 10.72
CA TYR A 476 -6.61 -19.31 9.61
C TYR A 476 -7.15 -18.66 8.33
N LEU A 477 -6.27 -18.01 7.57
CA LEU A 477 -6.59 -17.24 6.38
C LEU A 477 -5.61 -17.59 5.25
N TYR A 478 -6.12 -17.75 4.03
CA TYR A 478 -5.29 -17.91 2.84
C TYR A 478 -4.75 -16.56 2.33
N PHE A 479 -3.44 -16.46 2.19
CA PHE A 479 -2.74 -15.29 1.66
C PHE A 479 -2.21 -15.54 0.25
N ASN A 480 -2.78 -14.86 -0.75
CA ASN A 480 -2.47 -15.07 -2.18
C ASN A 480 -0.98 -15.00 -2.56
N ASP A 481 -0.20 -14.16 -1.87
CA ASP A 481 1.22 -13.93 -2.17
C ASP A 481 2.17 -14.76 -1.29
N TYR A 482 1.64 -15.57 -0.37
CA TYR A 482 2.41 -16.39 0.58
C TYR A 482 2.07 -17.88 0.48
N ASP A 483 0.78 -18.22 0.53
CA ASP A 483 0.27 -19.58 0.61
C ASP A 483 0.10 -20.28 -0.76
N GLN A 484 0.78 -19.84 -1.81
CA GLN A 484 0.53 -20.27 -3.20
C GLN A 484 0.56 -21.79 -3.42
N GLU A 485 1.36 -22.53 -2.64
CA GLU A 485 1.40 -24.00 -2.68
C GLU A 485 0.11 -24.66 -2.16
N PHE A 486 -0.66 -23.97 -1.31
CA PHE A 486 -1.92 -24.42 -0.71
C PHE A 486 -3.17 -23.95 -1.47
N ILE A 487 -3.05 -23.41 -2.68
CA ILE A 487 -4.21 -23.03 -3.51
C ILE A 487 -5.18 -24.22 -3.74
N ASN A 488 -4.65 -25.44 -3.76
CA ASN A 488 -5.40 -26.69 -3.86
C ASN A 488 -5.80 -27.30 -2.50
N GLY A 489 -5.67 -26.55 -1.40
CA GLY A 489 -6.02 -26.98 -0.04
C GLY A 489 -4.84 -27.50 0.75
N VAL A 490 -4.86 -27.21 2.06
CA VAL A 490 -3.88 -27.73 3.02
C VAL A 490 -3.97 -29.26 3.04
N PRO A 491 -2.86 -29.98 2.82
CA PRO A 491 -2.87 -31.43 2.69
C PRO A 491 -2.99 -32.13 4.05
N ILE A 492 -3.95 -33.06 4.18
CA ILE A 492 -4.07 -33.97 5.34
C ILE A 492 -3.76 -35.39 4.86
N THR A 493 -2.52 -35.82 5.13
CA THR A 493 -1.93 -37.06 4.58
C THR A 493 -1.71 -38.16 5.62
N LYS A 494 -1.93 -37.87 6.91
CA LYS A 494 -1.90 -38.81 8.04
C LYS A 494 -3.26 -38.81 8.75
N GLU A 495 -3.59 -39.89 9.46
CA GLU A 495 -4.84 -39.94 10.23
C GLU A 495 -4.83 -38.82 11.29
N THR A 496 -5.83 -37.94 11.24
CA THR A 496 -5.83 -36.70 12.02
C THR A 496 -7.22 -36.38 12.56
N VAL A 497 -7.30 -36.06 13.85
CA VAL A 497 -8.44 -35.42 14.50
C VAL A 497 -8.10 -33.95 14.72
N ILE A 498 -8.90 -33.04 14.17
CA ILE A 498 -8.79 -31.59 14.37
C ILE A 498 -10.06 -31.11 15.08
N ASN A 499 -9.90 -30.61 16.30
CA ASN A 499 -10.93 -29.85 16.99
C ASN A 499 -10.66 -28.35 16.79
N GLY A 500 -11.53 -27.70 16.04
CA GLY A 500 -11.41 -26.30 15.71
C GLY A 500 -11.77 -25.35 16.84
N ASN A 501 -12.40 -25.78 17.94
CA ASN A 501 -12.83 -24.87 19.02
C ASN A 501 -13.59 -23.62 18.50
N ASP A 502 -14.49 -23.85 17.54
CA ASP A 502 -15.30 -22.87 16.81
C ASP A 502 -14.52 -21.87 15.93
N LYS A 503 -13.20 -22.07 15.74
CA LYS A 503 -12.34 -21.22 14.89
C LYS A 503 -12.73 -21.27 13.41
N VAL A 504 -12.34 -20.22 12.71
CA VAL A 504 -12.59 -20.00 11.30
C VAL A 504 -11.37 -20.38 10.48
N ILE A 505 -11.57 -21.13 9.39
CA ILE A 505 -10.57 -21.35 8.35
C ILE A 505 -11.14 -20.79 7.05
N ASN A 506 -10.48 -19.76 6.52
CA ASN A 506 -10.97 -18.89 5.46
C ASN A 506 -10.12 -19.01 4.20
N GLY A 507 -10.67 -19.63 3.15
CA GLY A 507 -10.02 -19.77 1.84
C GLY A 507 -9.93 -18.47 1.02
N ASN A 508 -10.42 -17.35 1.56
CA ASN A 508 -10.29 -16.00 1.04
C ASN A 508 -10.76 -15.83 -0.43
N TYR A 509 -11.78 -16.61 -0.80
CA TYR A 509 -12.32 -16.77 -2.16
C TYR A 509 -11.29 -17.17 -3.23
N SER A 510 -10.10 -17.62 -2.81
CA SER A 510 -8.94 -17.82 -3.69
C SER A 510 -8.41 -19.26 -3.71
N ALA A 511 -8.64 -20.03 -2.65
CA ALA A 511 -8.09 -21.38 -2.50
C ALA A 511 -9.10 -22.37 -1.92
N ARG A 512 -8.89 -23.67 -2.19
CA ARG A 512 -9.50 -24.74 -1.39
C ARG A 512 -8.98 -24.68 0.05
N ILE A 513 -9.77 -25.10 1.03
CA ILE A 513 -9.32 -25.16 2.43
C ILE A 513 -8.52 -26.44 2.71
N PHE A 514 -9.09 -27.63 2.48
CA PHE A 514 -8.43 -28.92 2.77
C PHE A 514 -8.39 -29.88 1.57
N ASN A 515 -7.28 -30.59 1.43
CA ASN A 515 -7.08 -31.70 0.50
C ASN A 515 -6.75 -32.97 1.31
N ILE A 516 -7.71 -33.90 1.41
CA ILE A 516 -7.68 -34.99 2.38
C ILE A 516 -7.40 -36.32 1.67
N THR A 517 -6.32 -36.99 2.07
CA THR A 517 -5.91 -38.30 1.53
C THR A 517 -5.73 -39.37 2.61
N SER A 518 -6.12 -39.08 3.85
CA SER A 518 -6.09 -40.00 4.98
C SER A 518 -7.30 -39.76 5.89
N ASN A 519 -7.66 -40.75 6.72
CA ASN A 519 -8.87 -40.72 7.52
C ASN A 519 -8.87 -39.52 8.47
N THR A 520 -9.88 -38.65 8.34
CA THR A 520 -9.86 -37.35 9.01
C THR A 520 -11.15 -37.11 9.78
N VAL A 521 -11.00 -36.58 11.00
CA VAL A 521 -12.11 -36.15 11.85
C VAL A 521 -11.98 -34.64 12.07
N LEU A 522 -12.98 -33.87 11.63
CA LEU A 522 -13.03 -32.41 11.81
C LEU A 522 -14.18 -32.07 12.75
N ILE A 523 -13.91 -31.33 13.84
CA ILE A 523 -14.88 -31.04 14.90
C ILE A 523 -14.92 -29.52 15.19
N ASN A 524 -16.09 -28.92 15.43
CA ASN A 524 -16.29 -27.53 15.84
C ASN A 524 -15.53 -26.52 14.95
N LEU A 525 -15.84 -26.46 13.66
CA LEU A 525 -15.11 -25.68 12.65
C LEU A 525 -16.02 -24.83 11.77
N ASN A 526 -15.54 -23.64 11.41
CA ASN A 526 -16.17 -22.75 10.43
C ASN A 526 -15.29 -22.66 9.17
N LEU A 527 -15.63 -23.40 8.12
CA LEU A 527 -14.89 -23.48 6.86
C LEU A 527 -15.54 -22.57 5.82
N ILE A 528 -14.90 -21.43 5.53
CA ILE A 528 -15.55 -20.34 4.79
C ILE A 528 -14.76 -19.86 3.57
N ASN A 529 -15.51 -19.37 2.57
CA ASN A 529 -14.97 -18.70 1.38
C ASN A 529 -13.91 -19.53 0.62
N GLY A 530 -13.94 -20.85 0.71
CA GLY A 530 -13.07 -21.74 -0.07
C GLY A 530 -13.51 -21.79 -1.53
N ASN A 531 -12.57 -21.79 -2.47
CA ASN A 531 -12.82 -21.73 -3.91
C ASN A 531 -11.96 -22.76 -4.68
N ALA A 532 -12.58 -23.66 -5.42
CA ALA A 532 -11.90 -24.64 -6.27
C ALA A 532 -12.81 -25.21 -7.37
N SER A 533 -12.26 -25.92 -8.37
CA SER A 533 -13.12 -26.62 -9.35
C SER A 533 -13.93 -27.78 -8.72
N LEU A 534 -13.31 -28.51 -7.79
CA LEU A 534 -13.92 -29.63 -7.05
C LEU A 534 -13.71 -29.38 -5.56
N GLY A 535 -14.77 -29.38 -4.74
CA GLY A 535 -14.64 -29.24 -3.29
C GLY A 535 -14.09 -27.88 -2.89
N GLY A 536 -14.95 -26.86 -2.82
CA GLY A 536 -14.53 -25.48 -2.55
C GLY A 536 -13.91 -25.33 -1.16
N ALA A 537 -14.51 -25.92 -0.12
CA ALA A 537 -13.83 -26.07 1.17
C ALA A 537 -12.97 -27.35 1.23
N ILE A 538 -13.58 -28.52 0.99
CA ILE A 538 -12.92 -29.82 1.17
C ILE A 538 -12.99 -30.64 -0.11
N TYR A 539 -11.84 -31.21 -0.50
CA TYR A 539 -11.75 -32.35 -1.40
C TYR A 539 -11.17 -33.54 -0.62
N SER A 540 -11.82 -34.70 -0.64
CA SER A 540 -11.34 -35.92 0.05
C SER A 540 -11.37 -37.16 -0.84
N ILE A 541 -10.36 -38.03 -0.67
CA ILE A 541 -10.33 -39.40 -1.18
C ILE A 541 -10.21 -40.45 -0.06
N ALA A 542 -10.40 -40.02 1.20
CA ALA A 542 -10.37 -40.86 2.40
C ALA A 542 -11.56 -40.56 3.32
N ASP A 543 -11.82 -41.45 4.29
CA ASP A 543 -13.01 -41.37 5.14
C ASP A 543 -13.03 -40.07 5.96
N LEU A 544 -14.18 -39.38 5.94
CA LEU A 544 -14.33 -38.05 6.50
C LEU A 544 -15.46 -38.02 7.53
N THR A 545 -15.10 -37.79 8.79
CA THR A 545 -16.04 -37.63 9.91
C THR A 545 -16.14 -36.15 10.27
N LEU A 546 -17.36 -35.60 10.32
CA LEU A 546 -17.61 -34.18 10.57
C LEU A 546 -18.49 -33.99 11.82
N THR A 547 -17.91 -33.37 12.84
CA THR A 547 -18.46 -32.88 14.12
C THR A 547 -18.88 -31.40 14.15
N ASN A 548 -20.15 -30.96 14.13
CA ASN A 548 -20.49 -29.53 14.34
C ASN A 548 -19.75 -28.57 13.36
N VAL A 549 -19.76 -28.86 12.06
CA VAL A 549 -19.02 -28.06 11.06
C VAL A 549 -19.97 -27.16 10.26
N THR A 550 -19.59 -25.89 10.09
CA THR A 550 -20.27 -24.94 9.20
C THR A 550 -19.43 -24.71 7.95
N PHE A 551 -20.05 -24.83 6.78
CA PHE A 551 -19.52 -24.48 5.48
C PHE A 551 -20.25 -23.24 4.97
N ALA A 552 -19.58 -22.08 4.87
CA ALA A 552 -20.22 -20.83 4.43
C ALA A 552 -19.54 -20.15 3.23
N ASN A 553 -20.33 -19.65 2.27
CA ASN A 553 -19.88 -18.89 1.09
C ASN A 553 -18.78 -19.59 0.24
N ASN A 554 -18.65 -20.91 0.33
CA ASN A 554 -17.67 -21.63 -0.48
C ASN A 554 -18.18 -21.77 -1.93
N THR A 555 -17.28 -21.85 -2.90
CA THR A 555 -17.59 -21.84 -4.33
C THR A 555 -16.90 -22.99 -5.08
N ALA A 556 -17.63 -23.70 -5.96
CA ALA A 556 -17.02 -24.69 -6.85
C ALA A 556 -17.84 -25.03 -8.11
N VAL A 557 -17.25 -25.78 -9.05
CA VAL A 557 -18.05 -26.42 -10.12
C VAL A 557 -18.83 -27.61 -9.55
N ASN A 558 -18.14 -28.50 -8.82
CA ASN A 558 -18.72 -29.65 -8.13
C ASN A 558 -18.40 -29.61 -6.62
N GLY A 559 -19.43 -29.65 -5.77
CA GLY A 559 -19.24 -29.66 -4.32
C GLY A 559 -18.72 -28.31 -3.82
N SER A 560 -19.53 -27.26 -3.84
CA SER A 560 -19.09 -25.93 -3.39
C SER A 560 -18.56 -25.94 -1.97
N ALA A 561 -19.18 -26.72 -1.07
CA ALA A 561 -18.58 -27.05 0.21
C ALA A 561 -17.64 -28.25 0.12
N VAL A 562 -18.16 -29.43 -0.26
CA VAL A 562 -17.44 -30.71 -0.10
C VAL A 562 -17.51 -31.57 -1.37
N TYR A 563 -16.38 -32.12 -1.79
CA TYR A 563 -16.27 -33.17 -2.81
C TYR A 563 -15.56 -34.39 -2.22
N VAL A 564 -16.15 -35.58 -2.32
CA VAL A 564 -15.55 -36.83 -1.80
C VAL A 564 -15.61 -37.98 -2.82
N ILE A 565 -14.63 -38.88 -2.78
CA ILE A 565 -14.51 -40.02 -3.70
C ILE A 565 -14.39 -41.34 -2.94
N LYS A 566 -15.26 -42.32 -3.25
CA LYS A 566 -15.24 -43.72 -2.77
C LYS A 566 -15.00 -43.93 -1.26
N THR A 567 -15.73 -43.24 -0.40
CA THR A 567 -15.49 -43.21 1.07
C THR A 567 -16.72 -43.40 1.94
N ILE A 568 -16.50 -43.79 3.19
CA ILE A 568 -17.52 -43.80 4.25
C ILE A 568 -17.44 -42.47 5.01
N ASN A 569 -18.58 -41.80 5.14
CA ASN A 569 -18.69 -40.46 5.69
C ASN A 569 -19.66 -40.45 6.87
N ASN A 570 -19.26 -39.87 8.01
CA ASN A 570 -20.06 -39.82 9.24
C ASN A 570 -20.24 -38.38 9.70
N TRP A 571 -21.39 -37.77 9.42
CA TRP A 571 -21.59 -36.31 9.56
C TRP A 571 -22.70 -35.95 10.54
N ASP A 572 -22.34 -35.34 11.67
CA ASP A 572 -23.29 -34.89 12.68
C ASP A 572 -23.27 -33.36 12.82
N ASN A 573 -24.47 -32.79 12.88
CA ASN A 573 -24.75 -31.37 13.04
C ASN A 573 -23.98 -30.45 12.06
N ILE A 574 -24.21 -30.63 10.76
CA ILE A 574 -23.52 -29.87 9.70
C ILE A 574 -24.41 -28.77 9.13
N THR A 575 -23.86 -27.57 8.96
CA THR A 575 -24.55 -26.45 8.30
C THR A 575 -23.84 -26.04 7.02
N PHE A 576 -24.58 -25.99 5.91
CA PHE A 576 -24.15 -25.50 4.61
C PHE A 576 -24.93 -24.21 4.31
N LYS A 577 -24.27 -23.06 4.35
CA LYS A 577 -24.90 -21.73 4.23
C LYS A 577 -24.31 -20.92 3.06
N ASP A 578 -25.17 -20.34 2.22
CA ASP A 578 -24.80 -19.38 1.17
C ASP A 578 -23.68 -19.88 0.20
N ASN A 579 -23.46 -21.19 0.06
CA ASN A 579 -22.44 -21.76 -0.84
C ASN A 579 -22.96 -21.79 -2.29
N ASP A 580 -22.09 -21.58 -3.28
CA ASP A 580 -22.46 -21.45 -4.70
C ASP A 580 -21.75 -22.49 -5.59
N ALA A 581 -22.52 -23.33 -6.28
CA ALA A 581 -21.97 -24.32 -7.21
C ALA A 581 -22.72 -24.48 -8.52
N SER A 582 -21.94 -24.71 -9.58
CA SER A 582 -22.48 -25.08 -10.90
C SER A 582 -23.29 -26.38 -10.86
N ASN A 583 -23.00 -27.31 -9.95
CA ASN A 583 -23.75 -28.57 -9.79
C ASN A 583 -24.41 -28.73 -8.41
N ALA A 584 -23.61 -28.87 -7.33
CA ALA A 584 -24.10 -29.26 -6.00
C ALA A 584 -23.23 -28.70 -4.87
N THR A 585 -23.81 -28.54 -3.67
CA THR A 585 -23.11 -28.06 -2.47
C THR A 585 -22.20 -29.14 -1.89
N VAL A 586 -22.70 -30.37 -1.88
CA VAL A 586 -21.95 -31.58 -1.57
C VAL A 586 -21.99 -32.48 -2.80
N TYR A 587 -20.83 -33.00 -3.19
CA TYR A 587 -20.71 -33.91 -4.33
C TYR A 587 -19.98 -35.18 -3.89
N PHE A 588 -20.59 -36.33 -4.14
CA PHE A 588 -20.00 -37.64 -3.95
C PHE A 588 -19.73 -38.28 -5.31
N ASP A 589 -18.57 -38.92 -5.43
CA ASP A 589 -18.11 -39.58 -6.65
C ASP A 589 -17.71 -41.03 -6.36
N GLY A 590 -18.06 -41.93 -7.28
CA GLY A 590 -18.05 -43.38 -7.07
C GLY A 590 -18.84 -43.86 -5.84
N ASP A 591 -18.51 -45.08 -5.41
CA ASP A 591 -19.20 -45.90 -4.40
C ASP A 591 -19.05 -45.38 -2.95
N SER A 592 -19.29 -44.09 -2.71
CA SER A 592 -19.27 -43.50 -1.36
C SER A 592 -20.56 -43.80 -0.59
N THR A 593 -20.55 -43.63 0.73
CA THR A 593 -21.74 -43.75 1.59
C THR A 593 -21.74 -42.61 2.62
N LEU A 594 -22.90 -42.00 2.85
CA LEU A 594 -23.09 -40.96 3.88
C LEU A 594 -24.03 -41.46 4.98
N TYR A 595 -23.49 -41.55 6.20
CA TYR A 595 -24.27 -41.59 7.44
C TYR A 595 -24.30 -40.18 8.02
N SER A 596 -25.49 -39.66 8.34
CA SER A 596 -25.64 -38.35 8.94
C SER A 596 -26.81 -38.29 9.91
N ASN A 597 -26.78 -37.35 10.84
CA ASN A 597 -27.84 -37.18 11.86
C ASN A 597 -28.63 -35.87 11.68
N ASN A 598 -27.94 -34.76 11.46
CA ASN A 598 -28.53 -33.43 11.30
C ASN A 598 -27.76 -32.62 10.23
N LEU A 599 -28.39 -32.38 9.09
CA LEU A 599 -27.84 -31.56 8.00
C LEU A 599 -28.73 -30.35 7.76
N SER A 600 -28.16 -29.15 7.65
CA SER A 600 -28.88 -27.91 7.36
C SER A 600 -28.34 -27.24 6.10
N PHE A 601 -29.22 -26.92 5.15
CA PHE A 601 -28.89 -26.21 3.92
C PHE A 601 -29.65 -24.88 3.89
N ILE A 602 -28.93 -23.76 3.89
CA ILE A 602 -29.49 -22.41 3.96
C ILE A 602 -28.98 -21.62 2.75
N ASN A 603 -29.89 -21.16 1.89
CA ASN A 603 -29.62 -20.23 0.77
C ASN A 603 -28.54 -20.65 -0.25
N ASN A 604 -28.10 -21.92 -0.27
CA ASN A 604 -27.09 -22.35 -1.24
C ASN A 604 -27.60 -22.22 -2.68
N GLN A 605 -26.75 -21.71 -3.57
CA GLN A 605 -27.03 -21.50 -4.99
C GLN A 605 -26.49 -22.72 -5.75
N VAL A 606 -27.37 -23.59 -6.27
CA VAL A 606 -26.97 -24.80 -7.01
C VAL A 606 -27.91 -25.06 -8.18
N SER A 607 -27.38 -25.55 -9.31
CA SER A 607 -28.20 -25.86 -10.49
C SER A 607 -28.93 -27.21 -10.44
N LYS A 608 -28.46 -28.15 -9.59
CA LYS A 608 -29.06 -29.48 -9.39
C LYS A 608 -29.70 -29.59 -7.99
N LEU A 609 -29.07 -30.37 -7.11
CA LEU A 609 -29.49 -30.64 -5.74
C LEU A 609 -28.38 -30.23 -4.79
N ASN A 610 -28.72 -29.94 -3.54
CA ASN A 610 -27.74 -29.60 -2.49
C ASN A 610 -26.72 -30.73 -2.26
N ILE A 611 -27.14 -31.99 -2.41
CA ILE A 611 -26.29 -33.17 -2.41
C ILE A 611 -26.49 -33.88 -3.75
N VAL A 612 -25.41 -34.25 -4.43
CA VAL A 612 -25.41 -35.08 -5.64
C VAL A 612 -24.42 -36.23 -5.45
N GLY A 613 -24.83 -37.44 -5.80
CA GLY A 613 -24.01 -38.65 -5.76
C GLY A 613 -24.29 -39.60 -4.57
N THR A 614 -23.76 -40.81 -4.71
CA THR A 614 -24.01 -42.05 -3.94
C THR A 614 -25.33 -42.77 -4.15
N ASP A 615 -25.23 -44.10 -4.09
CA ASP A 615 -26.33 -45.04 -4.01
C ASP A 615 -27.01 -45.09 -2.63
N HIS A 616 -26.34 -44.61 -1.58
CA HIS A 616 -26.74 -44.85 -0.19
C HIS A 616 -26.47 -43.62 0.72
N ILE A 617 -27.50 -42.78 0.87
CA ILE A 617 -27.55 -41.70 1.89
C ILE A 617 -28.49 -42.08 3.02
N TYR A 618 -27.98 -42.09 4.25
CA TYR A 618 -28.74 -42.34 5.47
C TYR A 618 -28.77 -41.08 6.33
N SER A 619 -29.93 -40.41 6.40
CA SER A 619 -30.12 -39.20 7.21
C SER A 619 -31.53 -39.14 7.83
N PRO A 620 -31.67 -39.06 9.17
CA PRO A 620 -32.98 -38.96 9.83
C PRO A 620 -33.53 -37.54 9.85
N ILE A 621 -32.67 -36.51 9.74
CA ILE A 621 -33.06 -35.09 9.83
C ILE A 621 -32.25 -34.25 8.82
N ILE A 622 -32.95 -33.68 7.85
CA ILE A 622 -32.42 -32.67 6.92
C ILE A 622 -33.27 -31.40 7.06
N TYR A 623 -32.65 -30.23 7.05
CA TYR A 623 -33.30 -28.92 6.95
C TYR A 623 -32.89 -28.25 5.65
N VAL A 624 -33.84 -27.63 4.95
CA VAL A 624 -33.59 -26.76 3.78
C VAL A 624 -34.32 -25.44 4.00
N ASN A 625 -33.61 -24.32 3.96
CA ASN A 625 -34.12 -22.97 4.22
C ASN A 625 -35.00 -22.93 5.48
N ASN A 626 -34.44 -23.42 6.60
CA ASN A 626 -35.07 -23.56 7.92
C ASN A 626 -36.33 -24.46 7.97
N SER A 627 -36.65 -25.19 6.90
CA SER A 627 -37.78 -26.12 6.83
C SER A 627 -37.31 -27.57 6.97
N ARG A 628 -37.89 -28.34 7.91
CA ARG A 628 -37.52 -29.74 8.15
C ARG A 628 -38.08 -30.66 7.07
N ILE A 629 -37.21 -31.45 6.46
CA ILE A 629 -37.52 -32.55 5.53
C ILE A 629 -37.09 -33.85 6.21
N GLY A 630 -38.05 -34.70 6.58
CA GLY A 630 -37.76 -35.97 7.27
C GLY A 630 -37.45 -37.10 6.30
N PHE A 631 -36.38 -37.87 6.57
CA PHE A 631 -35.95 -39.08 5.85
C PHE A 631 -36.00 -38.98 4.31
N GLY A 632 -35.01 -38.31 3.73
CA GLY A 632 -34.76 -38.28 2.30
C GLY A 632 -33.64 -39.26 1.90
N ILE A 633 -33.99 -40.26 1.09
CA ILE A 633 -33.03 -41.04 0.30
C ILE A 633 -32.93 -40.34 -1.05
N ILE A 634 -31.75 -39.82 -1.39
CA ILE A 634 -31.46 -39.18 -2.69
C ILE A 634 -30.45 -40.08 -3.37
N THR A 635 -30.86 -40.78 -4.42
CA THR A 635 -30.04 -41.80 -5.10
C THR A 635 -30.36 -41.79 -6.60
N ASP A 636 -29.33 -41.82 -7.44
CA ASP A 636 -29.50 -41.74 -8.89
C ASP A 636 -29.77 -43.13 -9.56
N GLU A 637 -29.73 -44.23 -8.80
CA GLU A 637 -30.03 -45.59 -9.29
C GLU A 637 -31.26 -46.25 -8.63
N ALA A 638 -32.08 -46.94 -9.45
CA ALA A 638 -33.31 -47.62 -9.02
C ALA A 638 -33.07 -48.88 -8.16
N THR A 639 -31.90 -49.49 -8.24
CA THR A 639 -31.49 -50.73 -7.55
C THR A 639 -31.40 -50.53 -6.02
N SER A 640 -31.05 -49.32 -5.60
CA SER A 640 -30.67 -48.95 -4.24
C SER A 640 -31.86 -48.78 -3.28
N LEU A 641 -33.06 -48.58 -3.82
CA LEU A 641 -34.29 -48.37 -3.05
C LEU A 641 -34.69 -49.61 -2.21
N THR A 642 -34.37 -50.81 -2.70
CA THR A 642 -34.92 -52.09 -2.20
C THR A 642 -34.52 -52.41 -0.75
N ARG A 643 -33.34 -51.98 -0.29
CA ARG A 643 -32.86 -52.24 1.10
C ARG A 643 -33.29 -51.17 2.11
N ALA A 644 -33.71 -50.00 1.65
CA ALA A 644 -34.03 -48.90 2.54
C ALA A 644 -35.47 -48.94 3.09
N VAL A 645 -36.36 -49.71 2.45
CA VAL A 645 -37.77 -49.84 2.84
C VAL A 645 -37.97 -50.54 4.19
N ASP A 646 -37.08 -51.46 4.57
CA ASP A 646 -37.20 -52.29 5.77
C ASP A 646 -37.04 -51.50 7.10
N ASN A 647 -36.57 -50.26 7.06
CA ASN A 647 -36.27 -49.44 8.26
C ASN A 647 -37.18 -48.20 8.42
N ILE A 648 -38.30 -48.12 7.70
CA ILE A 648 -39.17 -46.93 7.68
C ILE A 648 -40.07 -46.83 8.92
N LEU A 649 -39.98 -45.71 9.65
CA LEU A 649 -40.94 -45.35 10.71
C LEU A 649 -42.28 -44.85 10.13
N PRO A 650 -43.44 -45.04 10.83
CA PRO A 650 -44.79 -44.86 10.26
C PRO A 650 -45.15 -43.48 9.69
N ASN A 651 -44.34 -42.45 9.95
CA ASN A 651 -44.62 -41.04 9.65
C ASN A 651 -43.61 -40.39 8.67
N GLY A 652 -42.70 -41.16 8.07
CA GLY A 652 -41.75 -40.64 7.07
C GLY A 652 -42.45 -40.13 5.79
N LYS A 653 -41.86 -39.12 5.13
CA LYS A 653 -42.28 -38.65 3.81
C LYS A 653 -41.17 -38.90 2.81
N ILE A 654 -41.41 -39.77 1.83
CA ILE A 654 -40.44 -40.07 0.76
C ILE A 654 -40.65 -39.07 -0.39
N PHE A 655 -39.56 -38.47 -0.85
CA PHE A 655 -39.51 -37.66 -2.08
C PHE A 655 -38.72 -38.43 -3.15
N ILE A 656 -39.28 -38.57 -4.35
CA ILE A 656 -38.68 -39.28 -5.49
C ILE A 656 -38.75 -38.33 -6.69
N LEU A 657 -37.66 -38.18 -7.43
CA LEU A 657 -37.54 -37.36 -8.64
C LEU A 657 -36.93 -38.22 -9.77
N ASP A 658 -37.45 -38.09 -11.00
CA ASP A 658 -37.14 -38.84 -12.24
C ASP A 658 -35.66 -39.33 -12.35
N ASP A 659 -35.33 -40.55 -12.79
CA ASP A 659 -35.99 -41.42 -13.78
C ASP A 659 -36.02 -42.92 -13.37
N TYR A 660 -36.84 -43.72 -14.08
CA TYR A 660 -37.03 -45.20 -13.96
C TYR A 660 -38.00 -45.74 -12.87
N ASP A 661 -38.26 -47.05 -12.98
CA ASP A 661 -39.51 -47.79 -12.75
C ASP A 661 -40.32 -47.55 -11.45
N VAL A 662 -41.34 -46.69 -11.56
CA VAL A 662 -42.39 -46.45 -10.55
C VAL A 662 -43.21 -47.72 -10.21
N GLU A 663 -43.31 -48.71 -11.12
CA GLU A 663 -44.13 -49.92 -10.91
C GLU A 663 -43.48 -50.88 -9.89
N SER A 664 -42.14 -50.90 -9.83
CA SER A 664 -41.39 -51.62 -8.80
C SER A 664 -41.54 -51.00 -7.40
N ILE A 665 -41.63 -49.67 -7.30
CA ILE A 665 -41.73 -48.94 -6.02
C ILE A 665 -43.09 -49.15 -5.34
N ILE A 666 -44.18 -49.19 -6.12
CA ILE A 666 -45.55 -49.33 -5.60
C ILE A 666 -45.83 -50.74 -5.05
N LYS A 667 -45.12 -51.78 -5.53
CA LYS A 667 -45.31 -53.18 -5.06
C LYS A 667 -44.90 -53.45 -3.62
N PHE A 668 -44.04 -52.61 -3.03
CA PHE A 668 -43.37 -52.89 -1.75
C PHE A 668 -43.82 -52.03 -0.56
N THR A 669 -44.75 -51.09 -0.74
CA THR A 669 -45.10 -50.13 0.32
C THR A 669 -46.53 -50.27 0.84
N ASN A 670 -46.66 -50.58 2.14
CA ASN A 670 -47.92 -50.53 2.89
C ASN A 670 -48.02 -49.20 3.67
N LEU A 671 -47.59 -48.10 3.03
CA LEU A 671 -47.35 -46.80 3.65
C LEU A 671 -48.41 -45.76 3.22
N ASN A 672 -49.08 -45.16 4.19
CA ASN A 672 -50.27 -44.33 3.96
C ASN A 672 -50.01 -42.87 3.53
N ASN A 673 -48.74 -42.43 3.39
CA ASN A 673 -48.37 -41.02 3.14
C ASN A 673 -47.17 -40.88 2.18
N ILE A 674 -47.37 -41.08 0.88
CA ILE A 674 -46.37 -40.73 -0.15
C ILE A 674 -46.77 -39.38 -0.78
N THR A 675 -45.82 -38.48 -0.98
CA THR A 675 -46.03 -37.20 -1.68
C THR A 675 -45.00 -37.09 -2.81
N VAL A 676 -45.43 -37.38 -4.04
CA VAL A 676 -44.57 -37.26 -5.23
C VAL A 676 -44.62 -35.81 -5.72
N VAL A 677 -43.46 -35.15 -5.80
CA VAL A 677 -43.31 -33.79 -6.34
C VAL A 677 -42.45 -33.91 -7.59
N GLY A 678 -42.94 -33.47 -8.75
CA GLY A 678 -42.26 -33.64 -10.03
C GLY A 678 -42.57 -32.55 -11.05
N ASN A 679 -41.76 -32.46 -12.10
CA ASN A 679 -41.86 -31.38 -13.08
C ASN A 679 -43.15 -31.48 -13.92
N LYS A 680 -44.04 -30.49 -13.73
CA LYS A 680 -45.38 -30.42 -14.32
C LYS A 680 -45.42 -30.55 -15.85
N THR A 681 -44.33 -30.19 -16.53
CA THR A 681 -44.21 -30.20 -17.99
C THR A 681 -43.85 -31.58 -18.55
N LYS A 682 -43.01 -32.37 -17.84
CA LYS A 682 -42.65 -33.75 -18.23
C LYS A 682 -43.74 -34.77 -17.89
N LEU A 683 -44.50 -34.52 -16.83
CA LEU A 683 -45.53 -35.44 -16.34
C LEU A 683 -46.70 -35.61 -17.30
N LYS A 684 -47.03 -34.59 -18.11
CA LYS A 684 -48.28 -34.52 -18.89
C LYS A 684 -48.45 -35.67 -19.90
N ASP A 685 -47.36 -36.13 -20.52
CA ASP A 685 -47.40 -37.14 -21.58
C ASP A 685 -47.31 -38.58 -21.04
N LYS A 686 -46.70 -38.80 -19.87
CA LYS A 686 -46.69 -40.10 -19.16
C LYS A 686 -47.93 -40.31 -18.26
N TYR A 687 -48.65 -39.24 -17.88
CA TYR A 687 -49.75 -39.30 -16.91
C TYR A 687 -50.88 -40.26 -17.32
N LEU A 688 -51.21 -40.33 -18.62
CA LEU A 688 -52.31 -41.16 -19.13
C LEU A 688 -52.07 -42.67 -18.92
N PHE A 689 -50.81 -43.10 -18.85
CA PHE A 689 -50.43 -44.51 -18.71
C PHE A 689 -50.38 -44.96 -17.24
N ILE A 690 -50.05 -44.04 -16.32
CA ILE A 690 -49.79 -44.33 -14.91
C ILE A 690 -51.08 -44.18 -14.05
N LEU A 691 -52.02 -43.31 -14.46
CA LEU A 691 -53.27 -43.06 -13.73
C LEU A 691 -54.09 -44.33 -13.40
N PRO A 692 -54.28 -45.31 -14.31
CA PRO A 692 -55.02 -46.54 -14.00
C PRO A 692 -54.32 -47.42 -12.97
N ILE A 693 -52.99 -47.38 -12.92
CA ILE A 693 -52.17 -48.17 -11.99
C ILE A 693 -52.26 -47.55 -10.59
N ILE A 694 -52.13 -46.22 -10.47
CA ILE A 694 -52.32 -45.49 -9.21
C ILE A 694 -53.72 -45.73 -8.62
N GLN A 695 -54.77 -45.67 -9.46
CA GLN A 695 -56.15 -45.89 -9.02
C GLN A 695 -56.43 -47.33 -8.56
N LYS A 696 -55.65 -48.32 -9.03
CA LYS A 696 -55.79 -49.74 -8.63
C LYS A 696 -55.30 -50.01 -7.21
N TYR A 697 -54.35 -49.21 -6.69
CA TYR A 697 -53.72 -49.44 -5.39
C TYR A 697 -54.15 -48.44 -4.29
N ILE A 698 -54.65 -47.25 -4.63
CA ILE A 698 -55.08 -46.25 -3.62
C ILE A 698 -56.58 -46.39 -3.27
N LYS A 699 -56.91 -47.17 -2.23
CA LYS A 699 -58.23 -47.12 -1.58
C LYS A 699 -58.29 -45.97 -0.57
N LYS A 700 -58.71 -44.79 -1.04
CA LYS A 700 -58.91 -43.51 -0.32
C LYS A 700 -57.64 -42.80 0.15
N LYS A 701 -57.23 -41.73 -0.55
CA LYS A 701 -57.12 -40.32 -0.07
C LYS A 701 -56.50 -39.40 -1.12
N GLN A 702 -56.46 -38.10 -0.83
CA GLN A 702 -56.20 -37.01 -1.77
C GLN A 702 -54.78 -37.04 -2.35
N ILE A 703 -54.70 -36.99 -3.68
CA ILE A 703 -53.51 -36.49 -4.39
C ILE A 703 -53.64 -34.96 -4.44
N VAL A 704 -52.65 -34.26 -3.90
CA VAL A 704 -52.52 -32.80 -4.04
C VAL A 704 -51.40 -32.53 -5.05
N PHE A 705 -51.71 -31.71 -6.05
CA PHE A 705 -50.85 -31.33 -7.19
C PHE A 705 -50.24 -29.94 -7.02
#